data_AF-A8V0A9-F1
#
_entry.id   AF-A8V0A9-F1
#
_cell.length_a   1.000
_cell.length_b   1.000
_cell.length_c   1.000
_cell.angle_alpha   90.00
_cell.angle_beta   90.00
_cell.angle_gamma   90.00
#
_symmetry.space_group_name_H-M   'P 1'
#
loop_
_entity.id
_entity.type
_entity.pdbx_description
1 polymer ?
#
loop_
_entity_poly.entity_id
_entity_poly.type
_entity_poly.pdbx_seq_one_letter_code
_entity_poly.pdbx_strand_id
1 'polypeptide(L)'
;LFLSFLKSTILKGETKVEVEKSVSEDGVFIGRTDLSIGKVVFEFKKNIKSRPQKRKGLQELERYFHSDQFKDSQIGILTDGINFEVYKRNNLTKPIDSFSAPIEEPTKEKIKEFLIKLDRYILSSKKIDLTSENIVNIFGQGSVLFRQSVEKLKNSFEKLKEEEKEVSLYFNQWKSFMKYIYGENVISDEMFIRHTYLNILIKIISYNTLKKIFGIQARDFIQVLNGEYFENLSIYNYIEKDFFSWIFFDIETLNDVSTGLETVIEEKFSFENVSEDVLKEIYEDIVIQKERHEIGEYYTRDWLAEKVILDTVNEIDKKVLDPACGSGTFLFKTIHQKKKRLNLEDSQLLKHILNTVIGFDINPISIIIARTNYLIALGGLLKEREREIFIPVYNADSFRFPLEKKGASTGLFSKAVDIKIENKTLSFPIKEENLEITDELIEAVINWANRYYKEDFKRFLEKNYKDVYKQFSADLPLIEKTAKNLKEIIDKKGNGIWAYIIKNNFKPLFFKNKIDYIVGNPPWLTYKDLNKDYQKFIDQLFKYYDIKVSGHLKTHIEIATLFFIVSMELFLKENGKIGFVLPASIFTADHQTWFRVKTGFKDFSNKVEKIYDLRDVSPVFNIKSGVVISQKIKGYVETPKEISALKFKGKLKRKNLELFEAKKHLKIKETKVGLVILDEDKKYWITGAPFKDLRAYKSKYYRMFKQGATIVPRRFWFVEIEETGLGYAKDKIPVISIEDPQDKIKVPPLKGTVPEKYLYKTLLSKNLYPFGYCKLDNVVLPIEPKGNRFVLKTSKDDVPVNLKEWLEKAEKYWGKVKKGKLDIYENLNYRNKLTEQNPNAKYVCLYTSRGSNIASCFIENNGKFIVDHAINYAYMDGEDESYFITAILNSNLLNQAIKQFQSEGLYGERNIHKLPLLMPIPEFDPTNEKHLQIVELAKICKEKANYGKPFICGYDERKRRSIGRYEVDFELNQIDRILYDISELKIFVEEKPKELEGIALFFSEEIENLKEDIKNFLKEDLKKTLTNLKTENRKKIENLLTQNSKNIYPAQLTYKRYNYLPPEIFDGIKTAWDMLGQIEEFRGNIELLKDLIYLFSGISLGSLLKA
;
A
#
# COMPACT_ATOMS: atom_id res chain seq x y z
N LEU A 1 -15.77 29.29 30.51
CA LEU A 1 -16.61 28.36 29.70
C LEU A 1 -16.47 28.60 28.20
N PHE A 2 -16.78 29.81 27.70
CA PHE A 2 -16.65 30.14 26.27
C PHE A 2 -15.27 29.83 25.66
N LEU A 3 -14.19 30.15 26.37
CA LEU A 3 -12.84 29.79 25.91
C LEU A 3 -12.61 28.26 25.81
N SER A 4 -13.17 27.47 26.74
CA SER A 4 -13.10 26.00 26.67
C SER A 4 -13.87 25.47 25.46
N PHE A 5 -15.04 26.05 25.19
CA PHE A 5 -15.82 25.78 23.98
C PHE A 5 -15.04 26.11 22.70
N LEU A 6 -14.35 27.25 22.64
CA LEU A 6 -13.52 27.61 21.49
C LEU A 6 -12.35 26.66 21.29
N LYS A 7 -11.67 26.25 22.37
CA LYS A 7 -10.57 25.27 22.32
C LYS A 7 -11.01 23.89 21.85
N SER A 8 -12.23 23.45 22.18
CA SER A 8 -12.75 22.16 21.73
C SER A 8 -13.35 22.18 20.31
N THR A 9 -13.67 23.36 19.78
CA THR A 9 -14.34 23.55 18.48
C THR A 9 -13.44 24.17 17.42
N ILE A 10 -13.18 25.48 17.50
CA ILE A 10 -12.55 26.31 16.45
C ILE A 10 -11.03 26.35 16.57
N LEU A 11 -10.48 26.43 17.79
CA LEU A 11 -9.06 26.71 18.04
C LEU A 11 -8.20 25.44 18.12
N LYS A 12 -8.35 24.51 17.17
CA LYS A 12 -7.53 23.30 17.09
C LYS A 12 -6.16 23.63 16.47
N GLY A 13 -5.22 24.12 17.25
CA GLY A 13 -3.85 24.47 16.82
C GLY A 13 -3.18 25.54 17.68
N GLU A 14 -2.03 26.07 17.23
CA GLU A 14 -1.25 27.13 17.91
C GLU A 14 -1.85 28.54 17.70
N THR A 15 -3.16 28.72 17.93
CA THR A 15 -3.76 30.07 17.88
C THR A 15 -3.48 30.82 19.18
N LYS A 16 -2.83 31.98 19.11
CA LYS A 16 -2.52 32.82 20.27
C LYS A 16 -3.82 33.34 20.91
N VAL A 17 -4.05 32.98 22.18
CA VAL A 17 -5.18 33.44 22.98
C VAL A 17 -4.66 34.14 24.22
N GLU A 18 -5.15 35.34 24.50
CA GLU A 18 -4.78 36.14 25.67
C GLU A 18 -6.05 36.56 26.42
N VAL A 19 -6.07 36.36 27.74
CA VAL A 19 -7.22 36.63 28.63
C VAL A 19 -6.80 37.71 29.63
N GLU A 20 -7.67 38.68 29.92
CA GLU A 20 -7.39 39.81 30.82
C GLU A 20 -6.08 40.54 30.53
N LYS A 21 -5.75 40.67 29.23
CA LYS A 21 -4.51 41.30 28.80
C LYS A 21 -4.54 42.80 29.08
N SER A 22 -3.52 43.30 29.78
CA SER A 22 -3.31 44.74 29.97
C SER A 22 -3.08 45.43 28.63
N VAL A 23 -3.80 46.54 28.43
CA VAL A 23 -3.74 47.39 27.25
C VAL A 23 -3.16 48.74 27.63
N SER A 24 -2.23 49.23 26.82
CA SER A 24 -1.61 50.54 27.02
C SER A 24 -1.58 51.34 25.73
N GLU A 25 -1.66 52.64 25.87
CA GLU A 25 -1.46 53.61 24.80
C GLU A 25 -0.29 54.51 25.23
N ASP A 26 0.76 54.60 24.42
CA ASP A 26 1.99 55.35 24.74
C ASP A 26 2.61 54.97 26.11
N GLY A 27 2.50 53.68 26.47
CA GLY A 27 3.02 53.15 27.74
C GLY A 27 2.14 53.39 28.98
N VAL A 28 1.00 54.09 28.84
CA VAL A 28 0.04 54.32 29.93
C VAL A 28 -1.05 53.25 29.90
N PHE A 29 -1.34 52.65 31.05
CA PHE A 29 -2.39 51.64 31.18
C PHE A 29 -3.79 52.25 30.98
N ILE A 30 -4.53 51.76 29.98
CA ILE A 30 -5.87 52.27 29.64
C ILE A 30 -7.01 51.25 29.88
N GLY A 31 -6.67 49.98 30.14
CA GLY A 31 -7.65 48.95 30.49
C GLY A 31 -7.13 47.52 30.36
N ARG A 32 -8.02 46.54 30.51
CA ARG A 32 -7.74 45.12 30.25
C ARG A 32 -8.82 44.53 29.36
N THR A 33 -8.43 43.94 28.23
CA THR A 33 -9.38 43.21 27.38
C THR A 33 -9.83 41.93 28.07
N ASP A 34 -11.12 41.62 28.03
CA ASP A 34 -11.63 40.37 28.59
C ASP A 34 -11.02 39.15 27.87
N LEU A 35 -11.00 39.16 26.54
CA LEU A 35 -10.43 38.09 25.72
C LEU A 35 -9.93 38.64 24.38
N SER A 36 -8.79 38.15 23.90
CA SER A 36 -8.33 38.38 22.54
C SER A 36 -7.84 37.09 21.89
N ILE A 37 -8.17 36.92 20.61
CA ILE A 37 -7.81 35.75 19.81
C ILE A 37 -7.24 36.24 18.50
N GLY A 38 -5.94 36.00 18.27
CA GLY A 38 -5.23 36.59 17.14
C GLY A 38 -5.33 38.12 17.18
N LYS A 39 -5.96 38.71 16.15
CA LYS A 39 -6.21 40.17 16.05
C LYS A 39 -7.65 40.57 16.41
N VAL A 40 -8.49 39.67 16.92
CA VAL A 40 -9.88 39.99 17.30
C VAL A 40 -9.99 40.20 18.80
N VAL A 41 -10.59 41.32 19.20
CA VAL A 41 -10.85 41.65 20.61
C VAL A 41 -12.30 41.30 20.96
N PHE A 42 -12.49 40.57 22.05
CA PHE A 42 -13.79 40.25 22.61
C PHE A 42 -14.00 41.03 23.91
N GLU A 43 -15.14 41.69 24.02
CA GLU A 43 -15.56 42.40 25.23
C GLU A 43 -16.85 41.78 25.76
N PHE A 44 -16.83 41.37 27.03
CA PHE A 44 -17.93 40.69 27.69
C PHE A 44 -18.73 41.65 28.58
N LYS A 45 -20.06 41.56 28.49
CA LYS A 45 -20.98 42.26 29.40
C LYS A 45 -22.04 41.29 29.90
N LYS A 46 -22.65 41.59 31.06
CA LYS A 46 -23.67 40.69 31.65
C LYS A 46 -24.91 40.55 30.78
N ASN A 47 -25.29 41.61 30.05
CA ASN A 47 -26.41 41.61 29.11
C ASN A 47 -26.21 42.74 28.09
N ILE A 48 -25.87 42.39 26.86
CA ILE A 48 -25.63 43.39 25.80
C ILE A 48 -26.92 43.98 25.22
N LYS A 49 -28.09 43.42 25.54
CA LYS A 49 -29.40 44.05 25.22
C LYS A 49 -29.70 45.24 26.14
N SER A 50 -29.01 45.36 27.28
CA SER A 50 -29.14 46.50 28.19
C SER A 50 -28.36 47.71 27.66
N ARG A 51 -29.05 48.83 27.37
CA ARG A 51 -28.44 50.05 26.84
C ARG A 51 -27.23 50.56 27.64
N PRO A 52 -27.27 50.64 28.99
CA PRO A 52 -26.10 51.05 29.78
C PRO A 52 -24.88 50.13 29.61
N GLN A 53 -25.10 48.81 29.60
CA GLN A 53 -24.01 47.84 29.50
C GLN A 53 -23.41 47.81 28.10
N LYS A 54 -24.25 47.88 27.06
CA LYS A 54 -23.82 47.98 25.67
C LYS A 54 -22.96 49.22 25.44
N ARG A 55 -23.40 50.39 25.94
CA ARG A 55 -22.63 51.64 25.85
C ARG A 55 -21.26 51.52 26.51
N LYS A 56 -21.19 50.91 27.70
CA LYS A 56 -19.93 50.68 28.41
C LYS A 56 -18.98 49.77 27.61
N GLY A 57 -19.49 48.67 27.07
CA GLY A 57 -18.69 47.75 26.25
C GLY A 57 -18.19 48.36 24.94
N LEU A 58 -18.99 49.22 24.29
CA LEU A 58 -18.55 49.96 23.11
C LEU A 58 -17.43 50.96 23.43
N GLN A 59 -17.51 51.65 24.58
CA GLN A 59 -16.44 52.53 25.06
C GLN A 59 -15.15 51.77 25.40
N GLU A 60 -15.25 50.51 25.82
CA GLU A 60 -14.09 49.63 26.05
C GLU A 60 -13.47 49.18 24.72
N LEU A 61 -14.28 48.71 23.77
CA LEU A 61 -13.82 48.38 22.41
C LEU A 61 -13.17 49.59 21.71
N GLU A 62 -13.77 50.78 21.84
CA GLU A 62 -13.21 52.03 21.30
C GLU A 62 -11.82 52.29 21.87
N ARG A 63 -11.66 52.21 23.19
CA ARG A 63 -10.36 52.37 23.87
C ARG A 63 -9.33 51.35 23.37
N TYR A 64 -9.72 50.09 23.22
CA TYR A 64 -8.79 49.05 22.78
C TYR A 64 -8.37 49.24 21.33
N PHE A 65 -9.26 49.69 20.44
CA PHE A 65 -8.86 49.98 19.08
C PHE A 65 -7.81 51.10 19.01
N HIS A 66 -7.84 52.09 19.89
CA HIS A 66 -6.83 53.16 19.89
C HIS A 66 -5.47 52.73 20.47
N SER A 67 -5.40 51.58 21.16
CA SER A 67 -4.15 51.08 21.75
C SER A 67 -3.09 50.59 20.76
N ASP A 68 -1.82 50.64 21.18
CA ASP A 68 -0.69 50.10 20.42
C ASP A 68 -0.79 48.59 20.17
N GLN A 69 -1.32 47.83 21.14
CA GLN A 69 -1.39 46.37 21.05
C GLN A 69 -2.45 45.87 20.07
N PHE A 70 -3.50 46.67 19.82
CA PHE A 70 -4.61 46.30 18.95
C PHE A 70 -4.81 47.30 17.80
N LYS A 71 -3.79 48.11 17.47
CA LYS A 71 -3.84 49.05 16.35
C LYS A 71 -4.12 48.39 14.99
N ASP A 72 -3.67 47.15 14.83
CA ASP A 72 -3.89 46.34 13.62
C ASP A 72 -5.21 45.55 13.64
N SER A 73 -5.98 45.60 14.73
CA SER A 73 -7.27 44.95 14.85
C SER A 73 -8.35 45.73 14.11
N GLN A 74 -8.94 45.11 13.08
CA GLN A 74 -10.04 45.71 12.31
C GLN A 74 -11.42 45.40 12.90
N ILE A 75 -11.52 44.35 13.75
CA ILE A 75 -12.78 43.77 14.22
C ILE A 75 -12.74 43.58 15.75
N GLY A 76 -13.85 43.92 16.40
CA GLY A 76 -14.10 43.69 17.82
C GLY A 76 -15.50 43.12 18.02
N ILE A 77 -15.67 42.24 19.00
CA ILE A 77 -16.91 41.52 19.25
C ILE A 77 -17.38 41.84 20.66
N LEU A 78 -18.57 42.44 20.76
CA LEU A 78 -19.25 42.67 22.04
C LEU A 78 -20.22 41.50 22.28
N THR A 79 -20.15 40.87 23.45
CA THR A 79 -20.96 39.67 23.73
C THR A 79 -21.35 39.53 25.20
N ASP A 80 -22.45 38.83 25.46
CA ASP A 80 -22.82 38.32 26.80
C ASP A 80 -22.60 36.80 26.95
N GLY A 81 -21.92 36.19 25.97
CA GLY A 81 -21.73 34.74 25.85
C GLY A 81 -22.88 34.02 25.13
N ILE A 82 -24.01 34.70 24.89
CA ILE A 82 -25.17 34.19 24.15
C ILE A 82 -25.35 34.99 22.87
N ASN A 83 -25.39 36.31 22.94
CA ASN A 83 -25.55 37.24 21.83
C ASN A 83 -24.19 37.83 21.48
N PHE A 84 -23.91 37.96 20.19
CA PHE A 84 -22.66 38.46 19.63
C PHE A 84 -22.97 39.59 18.67
N GLU A 85 -22.34 40.74 18.89
CA GLU A 85 -22.41 41.88 18.00
C GLU A 85 -20.99 42.23 17.53
N VAL A 86 -20.78 42.18 16.23
CA VAL A 86 -19.47 42.42 15.60
C VAL A 86 -19.41 43.87 15.17
N TYR A 87 -18.30 44.53 15.52
CA TYR A 87 -18.05 45.93 15.22
C TYR A 87 -16.73 46.09 14.48
N LYS A 88 -16.71 47.08 13.57
CA LYS A 88 -15.49 47.48 12.88
C LYS A 88 -14.89 48.66 13.61
N ARG A 89 -13.55 48.72 13.67
CA ARG A 89 -12.80 49.83 14.28
C ARG A 89 -13.35 51.22 13.93
N ASN A 90 -13.65 51.46 12.66
CA ASN A 90 -14.06 52.77 12.17
C ASN A 90 -15.59 53.01 12.24
N ASN A 91 -16.36 52.08 12.83
CA ASN A 91 -17.80 52.22 12.98
C ASN A 91 -18.34 51.42 14.19
N LEU A 92 -18.41 52.08 15.34
CA LEU A 92 -18.99 51.54 16.58
C LEU A 92 -20.47 51.92 16.78
N THR A 93 -21.06 52.72 15.90
CA THR A 93 -22.45 53.19 16.03
C THR A 93 -23.47 52.07 15.80
N LYS A 94 -23.13 51.11 14.92
CA LYS A 94 -23.96 49.95 14.59
C LYS A 94 -23.09 48.72 14.37
N PRO A 95 -23.56 47.53 14.80
CA PRO A 95 -22.86 46.30 14.49
C PRO A 95 -22.90 46.02 12.98
N ILE A 96 -21.82 45.46 12.46
CA ILE A 96 -21.73 44.99 11.06
C ILE A 96 -22.33 43.59 10.91
N ASP A 97 -22.42 42.85 12.01
CA ASP A 97 -23.04 41.52 12.07
C ASP A 97 -23.54 41.26 13.50
N SER A 98 -24.62 40.50 13.62
CA SER A 98 -25.22 40.13 14.89
C SER A 98 -25.75 38.71 14.83
N PHE A 99 -25.38 37.87 15.79
CA PHE A 99 -25.83 36.49 15.86
C PHE A 99 -25.84 35.97 17.30
N SER A 100 -26.55 34.87 17.54
CA SER A 100 -26.69 34.30 18.88
C SER A 100 -26.32 32.82 18.89
N ALA A 101 -25.79 32.36 20.03
CA ALA A 101 -25.57 30.96 20.32
C ALA A 101 -26.94 30.25 20.43
N PRO A 102 -27.11 29.08 19.78
CA PRO A 102 -28.39 28.37 19.76
C PRO A 102 -28.60 27.56 21.04
N ILE A 103 -28.94 28.26 22.12
CA ILE A 103 -29.06 27.65 23.47
C ILE A 103 -30.45 27.03 23.68
N GLU A 104 -31.50 27.68 23.19
CA GLU A 104 -32.89 27.24 23.42
C GLU A 104 -33.26 26.00 22.60
N GLU A 105 -32.74 25.89 21.37
CA GLU A 105 -32.92 24.73 20.49
C GLU A 105 -31.60 24.38 19.77
N PRO A 106 -30.68 23.66 20.46
CA PRO A 106 -29.37 23.31 19.91
C PRO A 106 -29.51 22.16 18.88
N THR A 107 -29.96 22.47 17.66
CA THR A 107 -29.83 21.53 16.55
C THR A 107 -28.40 21.52 16.02
N LYS A 108 -27.97 20.41 15.42
CA LYS A 108 -26.63 20.31 14.83
C LYS A 108 -26.42 21.40 13.76
N GLU A 109 -27.46 21.74 13.01
CA GLU A 109 -27.47 22.75 11.96
C GLU A 109 -27.27 24.15 12.54
N LYS A 110 -28.03 24.53 13.58
CA LYS A 110 -27.92 25.84 14.23
C LYS A 110 -26.56 26.02 14.92
N ILE A 111 -26.03 24.98 15.58
CA ILE A 111 -24.69 25.01 16.20
C ILE A 111 -23.62 25.21 15.13
N LYS A 112 -23.75 24.50 14.00
CA LYS A 112 -22.83 24.60 12.88
C LYS A 112 -22.85 26.00 12.24
N GLU A 113 -24.01 26.59 12.03
CA GLU A 113 -24.14 27.97 11.52
C GLU A 113 -23.47 28.98 12.45
N PHE A 114 -23.70 28.85 13.77
CA PHE A 114 -23.05 29.68 14.78
C PHE A 114 -21.52 29.56 14.74
N LEU A 115 -20.99 28.34 14.65
CA LEU A 115 -19.54 28.11 14.56
C LEU A 115 -18.93 28.69 13.28
N ILE A 116 -19.60 28.59 12.14
CA ILE A 116 -19.14 29.18 10.87
C ILE A 116 -19.06 30.70 10.98
N LYS A 117 -20.09 31.35 11.53
CA LYS A 117 -20.11 32.80 11.72
C LYS A 117 -18.98 33.26 12.63
N LEU A 118 -18.75 32.53 13.71
CA LEU A 118 -17.69 32.86 14.68
C LEU A 118 -16.28 32.63 14.09
N ASP A 119 -16.09 31.53 13.34
CA ASP A 119 -14.82 31.17 12.69
C ASP A 119 -14.38 32.18 11.63
N ARG A 120 -15.34 32.73 10.87
CA ARG A 120 -15.12 33.78 9.85
C ARG A 120 -14.31 34.95 10.41
N TYR A 121 -14.60 35.38 11.64
CA TYR A 121 -13.91 36.51 12.27
C TYR A 121 -12.62 36.08 12.96
N ILE A 122 -12.58 34.93 13.61
CA ILE A 122 -11.44 34.49 14.41
C ILE A 122 -10.23 34.06 13.55
N LEU A 123 -10.45 33.31 12.46
CA LEU A 123 -9.37 32.72 11.63
C LEU A 123 -9.01 33.52 10.37
N SER A 124 -9.58 34.72 10.14
CA SER A 124 -9.30 35.54 8.94
C SER A 124 -8.06 36.44 9.05
N SER A 125 -7.28 36.37 10.15
CA SER A 125 -6.19 37.32 10.41
C SER A 125 -4.77 36.89 9.98
N LYS A 126 -4.57 35.67 9.42
CA LYS A 126 -3.29 35.24 8.81
C LYS A 126 -3.55 34.28 7.63
N LYS A 127 -3.03 34.60 6.44
CA LYS A 127 -3.02 33.69 5.29
C LYS A 127 -2.12 32.49 5.60
N ILE A 128 -2.54 31.29 5.23
CA ILE A 128 -1.79 30.03 5.38
C ILE A 128 -1.17 29.61 4.05
N ASP A 129 -0.07 28.87 4.09
CA ASP A 129 0.54 28.33 2.87
C ASP A 129 -0.39 27.30 2.21
N LEU A 130 -0.34 27.25 0.89
CA LEU A 130 -1.09 26.33 0.04
C LEU A 130 -0.50 24.91 0.10
N THR A 131 -0.57 24.27 1.26
CA THR A 131 -0.15 22.86 1.46
C THR A 131 -1.33 21.91 1.26
N SER A 132 -1.04 20.66 0.90
CA SER A 132 -2.06 19.62 0.75
C SER A 132 -2.85 19.35 2.03
N GLU A 133 -2.19 19.33 3.19
CA GLU A 133 -2.86 19.22 4.50
C GLU A 133 -3.88 20.35 4.72
N ASN A 134 -3.48 21.60 4.47
CA ASN A 134 -4.38 22.76 4.62
C ASN A 134 -5.57 22.70 3.66
N ILE A 135 -5.33 22.25 2.42
CA ILE A 135 -6.37 22.12 1.40
C ILE A 135 -7.34 21.01 1.72
N VAL A 136 -6.88 19.86 2.20
CA VAL A 136 -7.75 18.76 2.63
C VAL A 136 -8.59 19.18 3.82
N ASN A 137 -8.00 19.91 4.77
CA ASN A 137 -8.73 20.41 5.93
C ASN A 137 -9.87 21.37 5.53
N ILE A 138 -9.66 22.19 4.50
CA ILE A 138 -10.62 23.24 4.09
C ILE A 138 -11.59 22.76 2.99
N PHE A 139 -11.13 21.98 2.02
CA PHE A 139 -11.84 21.57 0.81
C PHE A 139 -12.07 20.05 0.72
N GLY A 140 -11.49 19.25 1.61
CA GLY A 140 -11.64 17.80 1.61
C GLY A 140 -13.00 17.33 2.12
N GLN A 141 -13.26 16.02 2.00
CA GLN A 141 -14.58 15.42 2.25
C GLN A 141 -15.15 15.67 3.66
N GLY A 142 -14.29 15.87 4.66
CA GLY A 142 -14.69 16.19 6.03
C GLY A 142 -15.15 17.63 6.23
N SER A 143 -14.87 18.53 5.28
CA SER A 143 -15.07 19.96 5.43
C SER A 143 -16.54 20.38 5.23
N VAL A 144 -16.90 21.53 5.81
CA VAL A 144 -18.23 22.11 5.62
C VAL A 144 -18.42 22.56 4.18
N LEU A 145 -17.41 23.22 3.63
CA LEU A 145 -17.40 23.76 2.28
C LEU A 145 -17.61 22.66 1.24
N PHE A 146 -16.89 21.54 1.36
CA PHE A 146 -17.08 20.38 0.50
C PHE A 146 -18.52 19.88 0.54
N ARG A 147 -19.08 19.65 1.74
CA ARG A 147 -20.46 19.14 1.87
C ARG A 147 -21.48 20.08 1.24
N GLN A 148 -21.36 21.39 1.47
CA GLN A 148 -22.25 22.39 0.90
C GLN A 148 -22.15 22.44 -0.63
N SER A 149 -20.93 22.48 -1.17
CA SER A 149 -20.72 22.51 -2.61
C SER A 149 -21.22 21.24 -3.29
N VAL A 150 -20.92 20.07 -2.73
CA VAL A 150 -21.36 18.77 -3.27
C VAL A 150 -22.87 18.61 -3.19
N GLU A 151 -23.51 19.09 -2.12
CA GLU A 151 -24.98 19.08 -1.99
C GLU A 151 -25.65 19.95 -3.06
N LYS A 152 -25.14 21.17 -3.29
CA LYS A 152 -25.63 22.05 -4.37
C LYS A 152 -25.48 21.41 -5.75
N LEU A 153 -24.28 20.88 -6.05
CA LEU A 153 -24.02 20.18 -7.30
C LEU A 153 -24.90 18.95 -7.47
N LYS A 154 -25.14 18.19 -6.39
CA LYS A 154 -26.01 17.01 -6.41
C LYS A 154 -27.44 17.40 -6.73
N ASN A 155 -27.99 18.41 -6.07
CA ASN A 155 -29.36 18.87 -6.32
C ASN A 155 -29.54 19.36 -7.77
N SER A 156 -28.56 20.14 -8.27
CA SER A 156 -28.52 20.59 -9.66
C SER A 156 -28.48 19.42 -10.64
N PHE A 157 -27.63 18.42 -10.37
CA PHE A 157 -27.52 17.23 -11.21
C PHE A 157 -28.80 16.38 -11.20
N GLU A 158 -29.41 16.14 -10.04
CA GLU A 158 -30.65 15.35 -9.94
C GLU A 158 -31.77 15.99 -10.76
N LYS A 159 -31.89 17.32 -10.71
CA LYS A 159 -32.83 18.08 -11.54
C LYS A 159 -32.49 17.98 -13.03
N LEU A 160 -31.28 18.35 -13.41
CA LEU A 160 -30.89 18.47 -14.82
C LEU A 160 -30.74 17.11 -15.53
N LYS A 161 -30.43 16.04 -14.81
CA LYS A 161 -30.24 14.72 -15.42
C LYS A 161 -31.54 14.21 -16.07
N GLU A 162 -32.70 14.56 -15.51
CA GLU A 162 -34.01 14.20 -16.05
C GLU A 162 -34.51 15.21 -17.10
N GLU A 163 -34.25 16.51 -16.89
CA GLU A 163 -34.72 17.60 -17.75
C GLU A 163 -33.86 17.79 -19.02
N GLU A 164 -32.54 17.62 -18.93
CA GLU A 164 -31.58 17.92 -19.99
C GLU A 164 -30.90 16.66 -20.54
N LYS A 165 -31.20 16.33 -21.80
CA LYS A 165 -30.64 15.16 -22.49
C LYS A 165 -29.12 15.19 -22.56
N GLU A 166 -28.52 16.37 -22.70
CA GLU A 166 -27.07 16.54 -22.79
C GLU A 166 -26.37 16.24 -21.47
N VAL A 167 -26.95 16.63 -20.33
CA VAL A 167 -26.41 16.31 -18.98
C VAL A 167 -26.39 14.81 -18.75
N SER A 168 -27.49 14.13 -19.12
CA SER A 168 -27.55 12.67 -19.12
C SER A 168 -26.50 12.04 -20.04
N LEU A 169 -26.20 12.65 -21.20
CA LEU A 169 -25.13 12.19 -22.08
C LEU A 169 -23.75 12.32 -21.42
N TYR A 170 -23.40 13.47 -20.85
CA TYR A 170 -22.12 13.68 -20.15
C TYR A 170 -21.90 12.64 -19.06
N PHE A 171 -22.91 12.42 -18.22
CA PHE A 171 -22.86 11.41 -17.16
C PHE A 171 -22.68 9.99 -17.72
N ASN A 172 -23.43 9.61 -18.76
CA ASN A 172 -23.34 8.27 -19.33
C ASN A 172 -21.99 8.03 -20.03
N GLN A 173 -21.42 9.03 -20.69
CA GLN A 173 -20.07 8.93 -21.27
C GLN A 173 -19.01 8.82 -20.18
N TRP A 174 -19.07 9.66 -19.15
CA TRP A 174 -18.21 9.53 -17.98
C TRP A 174 -18.34 8.15 -17.34
N LYS A 175 -19.56 7.65 -17.15
CA LYS A 175 -19.82 6.32 -16.58
C LYS A 175 -19.25 5.21 -17.46
N SER A 176 -19.41 5.29 -18.77
CA SER A 176 -18.80 4.34 -19.72
C SER A 176 -17.28 4.36 -19.64
N PHE A 177 -16.71 5.57 -19.58
CA PHE A 177 -15.28 5.81 -19.43
C PHE A 177 -14.74 5.28 -18.09
N MET A 178 -15.45 5.52 -16.98
CA MET A 178 -15.06 4.97 -15.68
C MET A 178 -15.28 3.46 -15.62
N LYS A 179 -16.32 2.90 -16.25
CA LYS A 179 -16.50 1.43 -16.35
C LYS A 179 -15.32 0.79 -17.05
N TYR A 180 -14.82 1.47 -18.07
CA TYR A 180 -13.66 1.06 -18.82
C TYR A 180 -12.39 1.04 -17.97
N ILE A 181 -12.19 2.05 -17.10
CA ILE A 181 -11.01 2.18 -16.24
C ILE A 181 -11.10 1.34 -14.95
N TYR A 182 -12.19 1.48 -14.19
CA TYR A 182 -12.38 0.96 -12.82
C TYR A 182 -13.20 -0.34 -12.76
N GLY A 183 -13.88 -0.73 -13.84
CA GLY A 183 -14.88 -1.81 -13.83
C GLY A 183 -16.25 -1.38 -13.28
N GLU A 184 -17.23 -2.29 -13.26
CA GLU A 184 -18.64 -1.93 -13.00
C GLU A 184 -18.98 -1.65 -11.53
N ASN A 185 -18.20 -2.15 -10.57
CA ASN A 185 -18.62 -2.28 -9.18
C ASN A 185 -18.44 -1.01 -8.31
N VAL A 186 -17.97 0.10 -8.88
CA VAL A 186 -17.52 1.28 -8.11
C VAL A 186 -18.21 2.58 -8.53
N ILE A 187 -19.06 2.55 -9.57
CA ILE A 187 -19.53 3.78 -10.22
C ILE A 187 -20.90 4.20 -9.70
N SER A 188 -20.95 5.39 -9.10
CA SER A 188 -22.17 6.02 -8.58
C SER A 188 -22.33 7.46 -9.07
N ASP A 189 -23.56 7.97 -9.00
CA ASP A 189 -23.87 9.38 -9.25
C ASP A 189 -23.07 10.28 -8.29
N GLU A 190 -22.96 9.89 -7.01
CA GLU A 190 -22.17 10.60 -6.01
C GLU A 190 -20.69 10.73 -6.41
N MET A 191 -20.10 9.70 -7.02
CA MET A 191 -18.72 9.76 -7.52
C MET A 191 -18.58 10.77 -8.67
N PHE A 192 -19.55 10.83 -9.59
CA PHE A 192 -19.55 11.83 -10.67
C PHE A 192 -19.60 13.26 -10.13
N ILE A 193 -20.42 13.51 -9.11
CA ILE A 193 -20.53 14.82 -8.47
C ILE A 193 -19.25 15.19 -7.72
N ARG A 194 -18.65 14.24 -7.01
CA ARG A 194 -17.34 14.45 -6.37
C ARG A 194 -16.26 14.79 -7.39
N HIS A 195 -16.26 14.14 -8.55
CA HIS A 195 -15.30 14.44 -9.62
C HIS A 195 -15.58 15.80 -10.27
N THR A 196 -16.86 16.20 -10.40
CA THR A 196 -17.25 17.54 -10.86
C THR A 196 -16.74 18.60 -9.89
N TYR A 197 -16.95 18.43 -8.58
CA TYR A 197 -16.42 19.31 -7.55
C TYR A 197 -14.89 19.44 -7.64
N LEU A 198 -14.19 18.31 -7.76
CA LEU A 198 -12.74 18.29 -7.84
C LEU A 198 -12.22 18.97 -9.13
N ASN A 199 -12.88 18.75 -10.26
CA ASN A 199 -12.55 19.42 -11.53
C ASN A 199 -12.68 20.96 -11.39
N ILE A 200 -13.76 21.45 -10.79
CA ILE A 200 -13.95 22.87 -10.52
C ILE A 200 -12.81 23.37 -9.62
N LEU A 201 -12.60 22.75 -8.46
CA LEU A 201 -11.58 23.17 -7.49
C LEU A 201 -10.17 23.25 -8.13
N ILE A 202 -9.79 22.24 -8.92
CA ILE A 202 -8.49 22.22 -9.60
C ILE A 202 -8.36 23.35 -10.62
N LYS A 203 -9.42 23.67 -11.37
CA LYS A 203 -9.41 24.82 -12.29
C LYS A 203 -9.22 26.14 -11.54
N ILE A 204 -9.89 26.32 -10.39
CA ILE A 204 -9.75 27.53 -9.56
C ILE A 204 -8.33 27.66 -9.01
N ILE A 205 -7.77 26.59 -8.43
CA ILE A 205 -6.41 26.62 -7.86
C ILE A 205 -5.37 26.81 -8.96
N SER A 206 -5.55 26.16 -10.11
CA SER A 206 -4.65 26.30 -11.27
C SER A 206 -4.67 27.73 -11.81
N TYR A 207 -5.86 28.32 -11.99
CA TYR A 207 -5.97 29.73 -12.40
C TYR A 207 -5.34 30.68 -11.37
N ASN A 208 -5.60 30.52 -10.08
CA ASN A 208 -5.01 31.39 -9.05
C ASN A 208 -3.48 31.27 -8.99
N THR A 209 -2.96 30.07 -9.23
CA THR A 209 -1.52 29.83 -9.39
C THR A 209 -0.96 30.60 -10.60
N LEU A 210 -1.60 30.49 -11.77
CA LEU A 210 -1.20 31.22 -12.97
C LEU A 210 -1.37 32.74 -12.82
N LYS A 211 -2.44 33.21 -12.17
CA LYS A 211 -2.69 34.62 -11.80
C LYS A 211 -1.54 35.19 -11.00
N LYS A 212 -1.05 34.45 -10.00
CA LYS A 212 0.09 34.89 -9.20
C LYS A 212 1.41 34.89 -9.99
N ILE A 213 1.67 33.85 -10.78
CA ILE A 213 2.94 33.69 -11.50
C ILE A 213 3.04 34.65 -12.70
N PHE A 214 1.96 34.82 -13.45
CA PHE A 214 1.94 35.54 -14.72
C PHE A 214 1.22 36.89 -14.65
N GLY A 215 0.55 37.21 -13.55
CA GLY A 215 -0.21 38.46 -13.41
C GLY A 215 -1.49 38.50 -14.27
N ILE A 216 -2.01 37.35 -14.67
CA ILE A 216 -3.26 37.26 -15.46
C ILE A 216 -4.48 37.59 -14.60
N GLN A 217 -5.50 38.22 -15.20
CA GLN A 217 -6.75 38.52 -14.52
C GLN A 217 -7.93 38.37 -15.49
N ALA A 218 -8.89 37.53 -15.11
CA ALA A 218 -10.16 37.35 -15.80
C ALA A 218 -11.21 38.33 -15.24
N ARG A 219 -12.07 38.85 -16.13
CA ARG A 219 -13.23 39.67 -15.74
C ARG A 219 -14.44 38.81 -15.40
N ASP A 220 -14.58 37.69 -16.09
CA ASP A 220 -15.62 36.69 -15.88
C ASP A 220 -14.96 35.36 -15.53
N PHE A 221 -15.24 34.86 -14.34
CA PHE A 221 -14.66 33.61 -13.85
C PHE A 221 -15.23 32.38 -14.59
N ILE A 222 -16.43 32.48 -15.16
CA ILE A 222 -17.00 31.40 -15.97
C ILE A 222 -16.16 31.15 -17.23
N GLN A 223 -15.60 32.22 -17.83
CA GLN A 223 -14.67 32.10 -18.97
C GLN A 223 -13.37 31.38 -18.60
N VAL A 224 -12.97 31.41 -17.32
CA VAL A 224 -11.82 30.64 -16.83
C VAL A 224 -12.20 29.17 -16.76
N LEU A 225 -13.36 28.85 -16.20
CA LEU A 225 -13.81 27.47 -15.98
C LEU A 225 -14.14 26.73 -17.28
N ASN A 226 -14.62 27.44 -18.31
CA ASN A 226 -14.94 26.90 -19.63
C ASN A 226 -13.75 26.91 -20.61
N GLY A 227 -12.65 27.59 -20.26
CA GLY A 227 -11.41 27.68 -21.06
C GLY A 227 -11.31 28.88 -22.00
N GLU A 228 -12.39 29.59 -22.29
CA GLU A 228 -12.44 30.71 -23.25
C GLU A 228 -11.45 31.83 -22.89
N TYR A 229 -11.24 32.07 -21.60
CA TYR A 229 -10.26 33.05 -21.14
C TYR A 229 -8.85 32.77 -21.69
N PHE A 230 -8.44 31.50 -21.70
CA PHE A 230 -7.09 31.10 -22.16
C PHE A 230 -7.00 31.03 -23.68
N GLU A 231 -8.08 30.64 -24.36
CA GLU A 231 -8.15 30.70 -25.82
C GLU A 231 -7.99 32.14 -26.33
N ASN A 232 -8.61 33.11 -25.64
CA ASN A 232 -8.43 34.54 -25.91
C ASN A 232 -6.99 35.03 -25.66
N LEU A 233 -6.19 34.28 -24.88
CA LEU A 233 -4.75 34.51 -24.70
C LEU A 233 -3.88 33.72 -25.69
N SER A 234 -4.50 33.07 -26.67
CA SER A 234 -3.88 32.19 -27.66
C SER A 234 -3.25 30.92 -27.08
N ILE A 235 -3.77 30.45 -25.94
CA ILE A 235 -3.41 29.18 -25.30
C ILE A 235 -4.60 28.24 -25.44
N TYR A 236 -4.54 27.38 -26.44
CA TYR A 236 -5.59 26.40 -26.70
C TYR A 236 -5.39 25.14 -25.88
N ASN A 237 -6.41 24.28 -25.86
CA ASN A 237 -6.45 22.98 -25.19
C ASN A 237 -5.91 22.96 -23.75
N TYR A 238 -5.92 24.08 -23.01
CA TYR A 238 -5.56 24.07 -21.60
C TYR A 238 -6.71 23.49 -20.77
N ILE A 239 -7.83 24.21 -20.74
CA ILE A 239 -9.11 23.76 -20.18
C ILE A 239 -10.04 23.48 -21.37
N GLU A 240 -10.51 22.24 -21.49
CA GLU A 240 -11.41 21.81 -22.57
C GLU A 240 -12.81 21.51 -22.03
N LYS A 241 -13.80 21.50 -22.93
CA LYS A 241 -15.15 21.01 -22.63
C LYS A 241 -15.12 19.48 -22.51
N ASP A 242 -15.11 19.01 -21.26
CA ASP A 242 -14.98 17.60 -20.86
C ASP A 242 -16.29 17.06 -20.25
N PHE A 243 -16.23 15.88 -19.61
CA PHE A 243 -17.36 15.24 -18.93
C PHE A 243 -18.02 16.11 -17.86
N PHE A 244 -17.28 17.03 -17.24
CA PHE A 244 -17.74 17.86 -16.13
C PHE A 244 -18.37 19.17 -16.60
N SER A 245 -18.43 19.38 -17.92
CA SER A 245 -19.06 20.55 -18.54
C SER A 245 -20.60 20.55 -18.46
N TRP A 246 -21.20 19.49 -17.93
CA TRP A 246 -22.64 19.44 -17.65
C TRP A 246 -23.10 20.55 -16.69
N ILE A 247 -22.22 21.04 -15.81
CA ILE A 247 -22.58 22.07 -14.83
C ILE A 247 -22.83 23.45 -15.49
N PHE A 248 -22.37 23.67 -16.73
CA PHE A 248 -22.65 24.90 -17.47
C PHE A 248 -24.13 25.06 -17.88
N PHE A 249 -24.95 24.02 -17.70
CA PHE A 249 -26.40 24.09 -17.88
C PHE A 249 -27.10 24.70 -16.64
N ASP A 250 -26.40 24.84 -15.52
CA ASP A 250 -26.84 25.55 -14.33
C ASP A 250 -25.75 26.53 -13.87
N ILE A 251 -25.65 27.64 -14.61
CA ILE A 251 -24.67 28.70 -14.37
C ILE A 251 -24.84 29.32 -12.98
N GLU A 252 -26.05 29.35 -12.44
CA GLU A 252 -26.32 29.88 -11.10
C GLU A 252 -25.63 29.02 -10.02
N THR A 253 -25.86 27.70 -10.05
CA THR A 253 -25.17 26.77 -9.14
C THR A 253 -23.65 26.80 -9.35
N LEU A 254 -23.19 26.86 -10.60
CA LEU A 254 -21.76 26.97 -10.91
C LEU A 254 -21.13 28.22 -10.29
N ASN A 255 -21.79 29.37 -10.46
CA ASN A 255 -21.33 30.65 -9.91
C ASN A 255 -21.28 30.64 -8.38
N ASP A 256 -22.34 30.14 -7.74
CA ASP A 256 -22.42 30.05 -6.28
C ASP A 256 -21.30 29.14 -5.72
N VAL A 257 -21.13 27.95 -6.28
CA VAL A 257 -20.08 27.01 -5.87
C VAL A 257 -18.68 27.59 -6.14
N SER A 258 -18.43 28.11 -7.34
CA SER A 258 -17.10 28.62 -7.72
C SER A 258 -16.71 29.87 -6.95
N THR A 259 -17.63 30.83 -6.77
CA THR A 259 -17.40 32.05 -5.98
C THR A 259 -17.10 31.71 -4.52
N GLY A 260 -17.84 30.77 -3.93
CA GLY A 260 -17.60 30.32 -2.56
C GLY A 260 -16.22 29.68 -2.38
N LEU A 261 -15.78 28.86 -3.34
CA LEU A 261 -14.45 28.25 -3.34
C LEU A 261 -13.35 29.30 -3.56
N GLU A 262 -13.50 30.17 -4.56
CA GLU A 262 -12.52 31.22 -4.90
C GLU A 262 -12.33 32.20 -3.75
N THR A 263 -13.42 32.65 -3.10
CA THR A 263 -13.35 33.53 -1.93
C THR A 263 -12.48 32.94 -0.83
N VAL A 264 -12.72 31.67 -0.49
CA VAL A 264 -11.92 30.97 0.53
C VAL A 264 -10.46 30.84 0.10
N ILE A 265 -10.20 30.55 -1.17
CA ILE A 265 -8.85 30.46 -1.72
C ILE A 265 -8.12 31.80 -1.59
N GLU A 266 -8.72 32.89 -2.04
CA GLU A 266 -8.10 34.23 -2.04
C GLU A 266 -7.91 34.78 -0.62
N GLU A 267 -8.87 34.55 0.28
CA GLU A 267 -8.84 35.06 1.65
C GLU A 267 -7.91 34.25 2.56
N LYS A 268 -7.91 32.91 2.45
CA LYS A 268 -7.19 32.03 3.38
C LYS A 268 -5.79 31.68 2.92
N PHE A 269 -5.53 31.60 1.62
CA PHE A 269 -4.25 31.07 1.14
C PHE A 269 -3.28 32.14 0.65
N SER A 270 -2.01 31.96 1.01
CA SER A 270 -0.89 32.65 0.41
C SER A 270 -0.37 31.85 -0.79
N PHE A 271 -0.22 32.54 -1.91
CA PHE A 271 0.42 32.01 -3.13
C PHE A 271 1.88 32.52 -3.25
N GLU A 272 2.49 33.00 -2.16
CA GLU A 272 3.88 33.47 -2.19
C GLU A 272 4.90 32.32 -2.31
N ASN A 273 4.56 31.15 -1.77
CA ASN A 273 5.41 29.94 -1.76
C ASN A 273 4.81 28.80 -2.61
N VAL A 274 4.23 29.08 -3.78
CA VAL A 274 3.64 28.03 -4.62
C VAL A 274 4.76 27.17 -5.20
N SER A 275 4.94 25.96 -4.67
CA SER A 275 5.80 24.93 -5.25
C SER A 275 5.05 24.07 -6.26
N GLU A 276 5.80 23.44 -7.19
CA GLU A 276 5.32 22.46 -8.18
C GLU A 276 4.43 21.36 -7.56
N ASP A 277 4.73 20.96 -6.31
CA ASP A 277 4.09 19.84 -5.63
C ASP A 277 2.65 20.06 -5.17
N VAL A 278 2.18 21.31 -5.12
CA VAL A 278 0.91 21.63 -4.47
C VAL A 278 -0.28 20.96 -5.17
N LEU A 279 -0.40 21.09 -6.49
CA LEU A 279 -1.52 20.52 -7.28
C LEU A 279 -1.58 19.00 -7.23
N LYS A 280 -0.42 18.37 -7.21
CA LYS A 280 -0.23 16.91 -7.18
C LYS A 280 -0.64 16.33 -5.82
N GLU A 281 -0.19 16.95 -4.73
CA GLU A 281 -0.54 16.49 -3.39
C GLU A 281 -2.04 16.73 -3.06
N ILE A 282 -2.63 17.81 -3.59
CA ILE A 282 -4.09 18.06 -3.48
C ILE A 282 -4.88 16.92 -4.12
N TYR A 283 -4.53 16.56 -5.35
CA TYR A 283 -5.21 15.47 -6.05
C TYR A 283 -5.00 14.14 -5.32
N GLU A 284 -3.76 13.84 -4.88
CA GLU A 284 -3.46 12.65 -4.08
C GLU A 284 -4.38 12.55 -2.86
N ASP A 285 -4.63 13.63 -2.15
CA ASP A 285 -5.40 13.52 -0.90
C ASP A 285 -6.92 13.63 -1.09
N ILE A 286 -7.44 14.36 -2.07
CA ILE A 286 -8.89 14.49 -2.29
C ILE A 286 -9.50 13.23 -2.94
N VAL A 287 -8.76 12.57 -3.82
CA VAL A 287 -9.21 11.31 -4.46
C VAL A 287 -9.04 10.16 -3.46
N ILE A 288 -10.12 9.41 -3.20
CA ILE A 288 -10.12 8.39 -2.15
C ILE A 288 -9.02 7.36 -2.46
N GLN A 289 -8.26 6.95 -1.44
CA GLN A 289 -7.18 5.97 -1.59
C GLN A 289 -7.63 4.69 -2.33
N LYS A 290 -8.89 4.30 -2.16
CA LYS A 290 -9.53 3.20 -2.89
C LYS A 290 -9.63 3.45 -4.39
N GLU A 291 -10.03 4.66 -4.81
CA GLU A 291 -10.11 5.06 -6.23
C GLU A 291 -8.72 5.06 -6.87
N ARG A 292 -7.68 5.56 -6.16
CA ARG A 292 -6.29 5.54 -6.63
C ARG A 292 -5.68 4.13 -6.72
N HIS A 293 -5.97 3.27 -5.74
CA HIS A 293 -5.51 1.88 -5.78
C HIS A 293 -6.13 1.10 -6.95
N GLU A 294 -7.34 1.43 -7.39
CA GLU A 294 -8.03 0.75 -8.50
C GLU A 294 -7.48 1.13 -9.88
N ILE A 295 -6.75 2.24 -10.00
CA ILE A 295 -6.07 2.71 -11.23
C ILE A 295 -4.54 2.57 -11.20
N GLY A 296 -3.99 2.24 -10.03
CA GLY A 296 -2.55 2.10 -9.86
C GLY A 296 -1.80 3.43 -10.03
N GLU A 297 -2.45 4.56 -9.74
CA GLU A 297 -1.85 5.90 -9.81
C GLU A 297 -0.92 6.11 -8.60
N TYR A 298 0.37 6.28 -8.89
CA TYR A 298 1.39 6.67 -7.91
C TYR A 298 2.21 7.83 -8.47
N TYR A 299 2.23 8.96 -7.78
CA TYR A 299 2.95 10.11 -8.28
C TYR A 299 4.45 10.04 -7.98
N THR A 300 5.26 10.23 -9.02
CA THR A 300 6.72 10.15 -8.96
C THR A 300 7.32 11.31 -8.19
N ARG A 301 8.30 11.04 -7.30
CA ARG A 301 9.03 12.08 -6.58
C ARG A 301 9.97 12.84 -7.51
N ASP A 302 10.09 14.15 -7.28
CA ASP A 302 10.83 15.08 -8.14
C ASP A 302 12.30 14.71 -8.34
N TRP A 303 13.03 14.44 -7.24
CA TRP A 303 14.42 13.98 -7.32
C TRP A 303 14.56 12.70 -8.16
N LEU A 304 13.58 11.80 -8.09
CA LEU A 304 13.62 10.53 -8.82
C LEU A 304 13.36 10.77 -10.30
N ALA A 305 12.33 11.56 -10.63
CA ALA A 305 12.03 11.93 -12.01
C ALA A 305 13.24 12.62 -12.67
N GLU A 306 13.84 13.61 -12.00
CA GLU A 306 15.04 14.28 -12.48
C GLU A 306 16.20 13.29 -12.69
N LYS A 307 16.44 12.38 -11.73
CA LYS A 307 17.51 11.38 -11.84
C LYS A 307 17.27 10.35 -12.96
N VAL A 308 16.03 9.97 -13.23
CA VAL A 308 15.67 9.09 -14.35
C VAL A 308 15.89 9.80 -15.68
N ILE A 309 15.47 11.08 -15.79
CA ILE A 309 15.68 11.90 -16.99
C ILE A 309 17.18 12.02 -17.30
N LEU A 310 18.00 12.36 -16.30
CA LEU A 310 19.44 12.55 -16.49
C LEU A 310 20.18 11.30 -17.00
N ASP A 311 19.72 10.10 -16.65
CA ASP A 311 20.37 8.85 -17.06
C ASP A 311 19.71 8.20 -18.29
N THR A 312 18.49 8.60 -18.65
CA THR A 312 17.75 8.07 -19.82
C THR A 312 17.91 8.97 -21.05
N VAL A 313 17.81 10.29 -20.86
CA VAL A 313 17.85 11.31 -21.93
C VAL A 313 19.28 11.80 -22.12
N ASN A 314 20.06 11.08 -22.92
CA ASN A 314 21.44 11.47 -23.21
C ASN A 314 21.54 12.70 -24.13
N GLU A 315 20.65 12.84 -25.11
CA GLU A 315 20.59 13.98 -26.03
C GLU A 315 19.36 14.85 -25.72
N ILE A 316 19.59 15.99 -25.07
CA ILE A 316 18.49 16.82 -24.51
C ILE A 316 17.66 17.54 -25.57
N ASP A 317 18.14 17.66 -26.82
CA ASP A 317 17.42 18.25 -27.96
C ASP A 317 16.36 17.31 -28.57
N LYS A 318 16.35 16.03 -28.21
CA LYS A 318 15.44 15.04 -28.83
C LYS A 318 14.04 15.02 -28.23
N LYS A 319 13.15 14.24 -28.85
CA LYS A 319 11.75 14.07 -28.42
C LYS A 319 11.66 13.13 -27.22
N VAL A 320 11.00 13.60 -26.17
CA VAL A 320 10.74 12.90 -24.92
C VAL A 320 9.23 12.74 -24.76
N LEU A 321 8.78 11.52 -24.46
CA LEU A 321 7.39 11.19 -24.17
C LEU A 321 7.26 10.64 -22.75
N ASP A 322 6.25 11.11 -22.01
CA ASP A 322 5.68 10.38 -20.88
C ASP A 322 4.29 9.84 -21.24
N PRO A 323 4.15 8.51 -21.48
CA PRO A 323 2.90 7.90 -21.92
C PRO A 323 1.87 7.69 -20.81
N ALA A 324 2.19 7.98 -19.55
CA ALA A 324 1.27 7.92 -18.41
C ALA A 324 1.62 9.05 -17.43
N CYS A 325 1.48 10.29 -17.91
CA CYS A 325 2.17 11.43 -17.34
C CYS A 325 1.60 11.92 -16.00
N GLY A 326 0.40 11.50 -15.62
CA GLY A 326 -0.27 11.93 -14.39
C GLY A 326 -0.33 13.45 -14.30
N SER A 327 0.30 14.02 -13.27
CA SER A 327 0.39 15.47 -13.02
C SER A 327 1.51 16.14 -13.81
N GLY A 328 2.20 15.42 -14.69
CA GLY A 328 3.24 15.96 -15.56
C GLY A 328 4.62 16.15 -14.92
N THR A 329 4.96 15.49 -13.82
CA THR A 329 6.27 15.68 -13.15
C THR A 329 7.47 15.41 -14.07
N PHE A 330 7.43 14.32 -14.86
CA PHE A 330 8.50 14.06 -15.84
C PHE A 330 8.55 15.12 -16.95
N LEU A 331 7.40 15.63 -17.38
CA LEU A 331 7.31 16.69 -18.39
C LEU A 331 7.93 17.99 -17.85
N PHE A 332 7.52 18.39 -16.64
CA PHE A 332 8.03 19.56 -15.94
C PHE A 332 9.55 19.51 -15.81
N LYS A 333 10.10 18.43 -15.22
CA LYS A 333 11.55 18.29 -15.06
C LYS A 333 12.28 18.21 -16.42
N THR A 334 11.67 17.63 -17.46
CA THR A 334 12.25 17.62 -18.81
C THR A 334 12.34 19.03 -19.40
N ILE A 335 11.28 19.85 -19.26
CA ILE A 335 11.25 21.25 -19.69
C ILE A 335 12.37 22.04 -19.00
N HIS A 336 12.51 21.87 -17.67
CA HIS A 336 13.60 22.51 -16.92
C HIS A 336 14.99 22.08 -17.39
N GLN A 337 15.21 20.79 -17.66
CA GLN A 337 16.49 20.31 -18.19
C GLN A 337 16.77 20.86 -19.59
N LYS A 338 15.76 20.96 -20.46
CA LYS A 338 15.88 21.60 -21.78
C LYS A 338 16.24 23.08 -21.65
N LYS A 339 15.53 23.85 -20.82
CA LYS A 339 15.84 25.27 -20.55
C LYS A 339 17.25 25.49 -20.01
N LYS A 340 17.73 24.57 -19.17
CA LYS A 340 19.05 24.67 -18.55
C LYS A 340 20.21 24.30 -19.49
N ARG A 341 19.97 23.39 -20.44
CA ARG A 341 21.05 22.74 -21.22
C ARG A 341 21.04 23.08 -22.70
N LEU A 342 19.94 23.58 -23.26
CA LEU A 342 19.86 24.04 -24.64
C LEU A 342 20.22 25.51 -24.70
N ASN A 343 21.11 25.86 -25.63
CA ASN A 343 21.48 27.23 -25.93
C ASN A 343 20.71 27.71 -27.17
N LEU A 344 19.44 28.05 -26.99
CA LEU A 344 18.53 28.55 -28.02
C LEU A 344 17.92 29.86 -27.56
N GLU A 345 17.61 30.75 -28.51
CA GLU A 345 16.82 31.95 -28.24
C GLU A 345 15.43 31.57 -27.70
N ASP A 346 14.83 32.39 -26.83
CA ASP A 346 13.62 32.04 -26.08
C ASP A 346 12.43 31.63 -26.99
N SER A 347 12.19 32.32 -28.12
CA SER A 347 11.16 31.93 -29.11
C SER A 347 11.44 30.55 -29.72
N GLN A 348 12.70 30.30 -30.10
CA GLN A 348 13.12 29.00 -30.66
C GLN A 348 13.03 27.89 -29.61
N LEU A 349 13.38 28.20 -28.36
CA LEU A 349 13.32 27.28 -27.22
C LEU A 349 11.87 26.92 -26.89
N LEU A 350 10.95 27.88 -26.86
CA LEU A 350 9.52 27.64 -26.70
C LEU A 350 9.01 26.67 -27.77
N LYS A 351 9.26 26.98 -29.04
CA LYS A 351 8.86 26.15 -30.17
C LYS A 351 9.49 24.75 -30.09
N HIS A 352 10.74 24.67 -29.68
CA HIS A 352 11.44 23.40 -29.51
C HIS A 352 10.79 22.54 -28.41
N ILE A 353 10.51 23.12 -27.24
CA ILE A 353 9.88 22.41 -26.11
C ILE A 353 8.50 21.88 -26.50
N LEU A 354 7.64 22.73 -27.10
CA LEU A 354 6.31 22.35 -27.55
C LEU A 354 6.32 21.19 -28.56
N ASN A 355 7.38 21.07 -29.36
CA ASN A 355 7.55 20.00 -30.35
C ASN A 355 8.23 18.72 -29.82
N THR A 356 8.85 18.78 -28.64
CA THR A 356 9.74 17.71 -28.15
C THR A 356 9.40 17.17 -26.77
N VAL A 357 8.51 17.79 -26.00
CA VAL A 357 8.08 17.26 -24.70
C VAL A 357 6.60 16.93 -24.76
N ILE A 358 6.27 15.65 -24.78
CA ILE A 358 4.89 15.15 -25.01
C ILE A 358 4.41 14.32 -23.82
N GLY A 359 3.13 14.41 -23.48
CA GLY A 359 2.50 13.62 -22.42
C GLY A 359 1.15 13.02 -22.79
N PHE A 360 0.87 11.81 -22.31
CA PHE A 360 -0.46 11.19 -22.35
C PHE A 360 -0.90 10.79 -20.95
N ASP A 361 -2.17 11.00 -20.63
CA ASP A 361 -2.79 10.40 -19.46
C ASP A 361 -4.26 10.09 -19.75
N ILE A 362 -4.77 9.00 -19.18
CA ILE A 362 -6.17 8.63 -19.36
C ILE A 362 -7.08 9.51 -18.49
N ASN A 363 -6.62 10.05 -17.37
CA ASN A 363 -7.46 10.78 -16.44
C ASN A 363 -7.58 12.28 -16.81
N PRO A 364 -8.79 12.78 -17.13
CA PRO A 364 -8.97 14.17 -17.54
C PRO A 364 -8.59 15.18 -16.45
N ILE A 365 -8.72 14.81 -15.17
CA ILE A 365 -8.34 15.67 -14.04
C ILE A 365 -6.81 15.81 -13.96
N SER A 366 -6.08 14.71 -14.11
CA SER A 366 -4.62 14.69 -14.16
C SER A 366 -4.07 15.54 -15.31
N ILE A 367 -4.75 15.51 -16.47
CA ILE A 367 -4.38 16.32 -17.64
C ILE A 367 -4.41 17.82 -17.36
N ILE A 368 -5.43 18.32 -16.66
CA ILE A 368 -5.48 19.75 -16.28
C ILE A 368 -4.25 20.10 -15.44
N ILE A 369 -3.93 19.29 -14.42
CA ILE A 369 -2.75 19.50 -13.56
C ILE A 369 -1.46 19.45 -14.38
N ALA A 370 -1.30 18.46 -15.26
CA ALA A 370 -0.13 18.33 -16.11
C ALA A 370 0.05 19.52 -17.06
N ARG A 371 -1.02 20.04 -17.63
CA ARG A 371 -0.99 21.23 -18.48
C ARG A 371 -0.66 22.49 -17.68
N THR A 372 -1.21 22.64 -16.47
CA THR A 372 -0.84 23.74 -15.55
C THR A 372 0.65 23.70 -15.25
N ASN A 373 1.16 22.53 -14.85
CA ASN A 373 2.58 22.34 -14.58
C ASN A 373 3.45 22.60 -15.82
N TYR A 374 3.00 22.20 -17.01
CA TYR A 374 3.67 22.50 -18.27
C TYR A 374 3.81 24.03 -18.48
N LEU A 375 2.72 24.79 -18.30
CA LEU A 375 2.74 26.25 -18.43
C LEU A 375 3.65 26.92 -17.40
N ILE A 376 3.62 26.45 -16.15
CA ILE A 376 4.53 26.92 -15.08
C ILE A 376 5.99 26.66 -15.47
N ALA A 377 6.31 25.47 -15.98
CA ALA A 377 7.68 25.12 -16.40
C ALA A 377 8.18 25.99 -17.57
N LEU A 378 7.30 26.31 -18.53
CA LEU A 378 7.61 27.26 -19.62
C LEU A 378 7.93 28.64 -19.04
N GLY A 379 7.12 29.14 -18.11
CA GLY A 379 7.36 30.39 -17.41
C GLY A 379 7.45 31.58 -18.37
N GLY A 380 8.50 32.40 -18.24
CA GLY A 380 8.71 33.59 -19.07
C GLY A 380 8.68 33.35 -20.59
N LEU A 381 9.03 32.14 -21.05
CA LEU A 381 9.02 31.76 -22.47
C LEU A 381 7.67 31.99 -23.15
N LEU A 382 6.56 31.92 -22.39
CA LEU A 382 5.22 32.16 -22.93
C LEU A 382 5.02 33.57 -23.51
N LYS A 383 5.88 34.54 -23.15
CA LYS A 383 5.86 35.90 -23.71
C LYS A 383 6.35 35.95 -25.16
N GLU A 384 7.19 35.00 -25.55
CA GLU A 384 7.81 34.92 -26.88
C GLU A 384 6.94 34.15 -27.90
N ARG A 385 5.65 33.95 -27.61
CA ARG A 385 4.73 33.25 -28.51
C ARG A 385 4.37 34.15 -29.71
N GLU A 386 4.67 33.68 -30.91
CA GLU A 386 4.34 34.37 -32.16
C GLU A 386 2.92 34.04 -32.68
N ARG A 387 2.39 32.88 -32.28
CA ARG A 387 1.11 32.32 -32.73
C ARG A 387 0.44 31.55 -31.60
N GLU A 388 -0.74 31.02 -31.87
CA GLU A 388 -1.42 30.10 -30.97
C GLU A 388 -0.55 28.91 -30.57
N ILE A 389 -0.62 28.54 -29.29
CA ILE A 389 0.06 27.37 -28.76
C ILE A 389 -0.95 26.32 -28.31
N PHE A 390 -0.62 25.06 -28.59
CA PHE A 390 -1.29 23.90 -28.05
C PHE A 390 -0.34 23.20 -27.08
N ILE A 391 -0.82 22.90 -25.89
CA ILE A 391 -0.04 22.19 -24.88
C ILE A 391 0.02 20.71 -25.29
N PRO A 392 1.20 20.11 -25.54
CA PRO A 392 1.36 18.73 -26.05
C PRO A 392 1.13 17.67 -24.97
N VAL A 393 0.03 17.81 -24.23
CA VAL A 393 -0.44 16.91 -23.18
C VAL A 393 -1.89 16.54 -23.49
N TYR A 394 -2.14 15.27 -23.75
CA TYR A 394 -3.42 14.79 -24.30
C TYR A 394 -4.09 13.77 -23.40
N ASN A 395 -5.41 13.87 -23.27
CA ASN A 395 -6.21 12.88 -22.57
C ASN A 395 -6.35 11.63 -23.46
N ALA A 396 -5.57 10.58 -23.25
CA ALA A 396 -5.59 9.42 -24.16
C ALA A 396 -5.16 8.13 -23.47
N ASP A 397 -5.72 7.00 -23.92
CA ASP A 397 -5.21 5.67 -23.57
C ASP A 397 -4.02 5.33 -24.48
N SER A 398 -2.81 5.46 -23.93
CA SER A 398 -1.56 5.18 -24.65
C SER A 398 -1.23 3.68 -24.75
N PHE A 399 -2.00 2.81 -24.08
CA PHE A 399 -1.74 1.38 -24.00
C PHE A 399 -2.67 0.57 -24.90
N ARG A 400 -3.94 0.99 -25.04
CA ARG A 400 -4.90 0.32 -25.93
C ARG A 400 -4.95 1.00 -27.30
N PHE A 401 -4.34 0.33 -28.27
CA PHE A 401 -4.41 0.68 -29.70
C PHE A 401 -5.18 -0.41 -30.47
N PRO A 402 -5.76 -0.09 -31.64
CA PRO A 402 -6.55 -1.06 -32.38
C PRO A 402 -5.65 -2.12 -33.03
N LEU A 403 -5.83 -3.36 -32.58
CA LEU A 403 -5.12 -4.54 -33.08
C LEU A 403 -5.67 -5.00 -34.43
N GLU A 404 -4.82 -5.49 -35.34
CA GLU A 404 -5.28 -6.12 -36.59
C GLU A 404 -6.23 -7.30 -36.32
N LYS A 405 -7.35 -7.35 -37.07
CA LYS A 405 -8.22 -8.53 -37.08
C LYS A 405 -7.50 -9.66 -37.83
N LYS A 406 -7.50 -10.87 -37.25
CA LYS A 406 -6.85 -12.07 -37.82
C LYS A 406 -7.16 -12.23 -39.32
N GLY A 407 -6.12 -12.30 -40.15
CA GLY A 407 -6.23 -12.67 -41.57
C GLY A 407 -5.34 -11.89 -42.53
N ALA A 408 -4.77 -10.75 -42.11
CA ALA A 408 -3.73 -10.05 -42.86
C ALA A 408 -2.36 -10.29 -42.20
N SER A 409 -1.33 -10.49 -43.02
CA SER A 409 0.04 -10.77 -42.60
C SER A 409 0.72 -9.51 -42.03
N THR A 410 1.39 -9.68 -40.89
CA THR A 410 2.53 -8.91 -40.34
C THR A 410 2.33 -7.61 -39.53
N GLY A 411 1.13 -7.02 -39.40
CA GLY A 411 0.94 -5.76 -38.64
C GLY A 411 0.40 -5.92 -37.21
N LEU A 412 0.82 -5.05 -36.29
CA LEU A 412 0.18 -4.89 -34.97
C LEU A 412 -1.06 -3.96 -35.03
N PHE A 413 -1.16 -3.11 -36.05
CA PHE A 413 -2.10 -1.99 -36.13
C PHE A 413 -3.08 -2.12 -37.29
N SER A 414 -4.37 -1.90 -37.02
CA SER A 414 -5.36 -1.79 -38.10
C SER A 414 -5.18 -0.52 -38.93
N LYS A 415 -5.44 -0.60 -40.24
CA LYS A 415 -5.46 0.56 -41.17
C LYS A 415 -6.56 1.59 -40.88
N ALA A 416 -7.43 1.30 -39.93
CA ALA A 416 -8.50 2.20 -39.47
C ALA A 416 -8.68 2.06 -37.96
N VAL A 417 -9.03 3.13 -37.26
CA VAL A 417 -9.45 3.07 -35.85
C VAL A 417 -10.96 2.96 -35.79
N ASP A 418 -11.45 1.94 -35.09
CA ASP A 418 -12.86 1.73 -34.82
C ASP A 418 -13.21 2.24 -33.41
N ILE A 419 -14.01 3.30 -33.32
CA ILE A 419 -14.61 3.77 -32.07
C ILE A 419 -16.05 3.23 -32.01
N LYS A 420 -16.31 2.37 -31.03
CA LYS A 420 -17.65 1.82 -30.81
C LYS A 420 -18.44 2.69 -29.85
N ILE A 421 -19.59 3.16 -30.31
CA ILE A 421 -20.55 3.91 -29.50
C ILE A 421 -21.87 3.14 -29.59
N GLU A 422 -22.19 2.41 -28.52
CA GLU A 422 -23.32 1.46 -28.46
C GLU A 422 -23.31 0.46 -29.62
N ASN A 423 -24.29 0.56 -30.52
CA ASN A 423 -24.53 -0.35 -31.63
C ASN A 423 -23.88 0.15 -32.92
N LYS A 424 -23.25 1.34 -32.89
CA LYS A 424 -22.60 1.97 -34.03
C LYS A 424 -21.09 1.91 -33.91
N THR A 425 -20.43 1.83 -35.05
CA THR A 425 -18.97 1.92 -35.15
C THR A 425 -18.64 3.14 -36.01
N LEU A 426 -17.82 4.03 -35.47
CA LEU A 426 -17.16 5.10 -36.19
C LEU A 426 -15.79 4.59 -36.61
N SER A 427 -15.55 4.47 -37.90
CA SER A 427 -14.32 3.91 -38.46
C SER A 427 -13.56 5.00 -39.20
N PHE A 428 -12.38 5.36 -38.70
CA PHE A 428 -11.54 6.40 -39.29
C PHE A 428 -10.31 5.75 -39.94
N PRO A 429 -10.12 5.85 -41.26
CA PRO A 429 -8.90 5.37 -41.91
C PRO A 429 -7.69 6.18 -41.43
N ILE A 430 -6.54 5.52 -41.33
CA ILE A 430 -5.28 6.14 -40.90
C ILE A 430 -4.32 6.18 -42.08
N LYS A 431 -3.73 7.35 -42.33
CA LYS A 431 -2.57 7.50 -43.24
C LYS A 431 -1.31 7.55 -42.39
N GLU A 432 -0.59 6.44 -42.31
CA GLU A 432 0.63 6.36 -41.50
C GLU A 432 1.72 7.33 -42.00
N GLU A 433 1.78 7.51 -43.32
CA GLU A 433 2.68 8.45 -43.99
C GLU A 433 2.38 9.92 -43.70
N ASN A 434 1.15 10.25 -43.31
CA ASN A 434 0.71 11.62 -43.06
C ASN A 434 -0.40 11.67 -42.00
N LEU A 435 0.02 11.67 -40.74
CA LEU A 435 -0.90 11.64 -39.61
C LEU A 435 -1.61 12.98 -39.36
N GLU A 436 -1.02 14.10 -39.80
CA GLU A 436 -1.65 15.43 -39.71
C GLU A 436 -2.93 15.48 -40.56
N ILE A 437 -2.91 14.89 -41.77
CA ILE A 437 -4.10 14.80 -42.61
C ILE A 437 -5.20 13.92 -41.99
N THR A 438 -4.82 13.01 -41.09
CA THR A 438 -5.77 12.16 -40.37
C THR A 438 -6.47 12.98 -39.27
N ASP A 439 -5.76 13.90 -38.61
CA ASP A 439 -6.35 14.84 -37.66
C ASP A 439 -7.33 15.79 -38.38
N GLU A 440 -6.93 16.33 -39.54
CA GLU A 440 -7.81 17.15 -40.39
C GLU A 440 -9.06 16.39 -40.86
N LEU A 441 -8.92 15.10 -41.20
CA LEU A 441 -10.06 14.24 -41.53
C LEU A 441 -11.03 14.11 -40.36
N ILE A 442 -10.52 13.89 -39.16
CA ILE A 442 -11.33 13.79 -37.93
C ILE A 442 -12.08 15.11 -37.71
N GLU A 443 -11.40 16.25 -37.87
CA GLU A 443 -12.03 17.56 -37.78
C GLU A 443 -13.10 17.80 -38.84
N ALA A 444 -12.84 17.39 -40.09
CA ALA A 444 -13.81 17.51 -41.17
C ALA A 444 -15.08 16.69 -40.89
N VAL A 445 -14.93 15.46 -40.39
CA VAL A 445 -16.04 14.58 -40.01
C VAL A 445 -16.86 15.20 -38.87
N ILE A 446 -16.19 15.70 -37.82
CA ILE A 446 -16.85 16.36 -36.69
C ILE A 446 -17.58 17.63 -37.17
N ASN A 447 -16.91 18.48 -37.95
CA ASN A 447 -17.46 19.74 -38.44
C ASN A 447 -18.66 19.53 -39.35
N TRP A 448 -18.64 18.51 -40.21
CA TRP A 448 -19.80 18.17 -41.02
C TRP A 448 -20.96 17.65 -40.18
N ALA A 449 -20.69 16.73 -39.25
CA ALA A 449 -21.74 16.15 -38.40
C ALA A 449 -22.41 17.22 -37.49
N ASN A 450 -21.70 18.30 -37.18
CA ASN A 450 -22.22 19.43 -36.40
C ASN A 450 -23.06 20.42 -37.21
N ARG A 451 -23.02 20.38 -38.54
CA ARG A 451 -23.78 21.33 -39.37
C ARG A 451 -25.26 20.96 -39.45
N TYR A 452 -26.10 21.99 -39.55
CA TYR A 452 -27.56 21.88 -39.76
C TYR A 452 -27.96 21.72 -41.24
N TYR A 453 -27.04 21.92 -42.19
CA TYR A 453 -27.37 21.95 -43.62
C TYR A 453 -27.36 20.55 -44.27
N LYS A 454 -28.24 20.34 -45.26
CA LYS A 454 -28.35 19.12 -46.09
C LYS A 454 -27.22 18.95 -47.13
N GLU A 455 -26.05 19.57 -46.93
CA GLU A 455 -24.95 19.44 -47.88
C GLU A 455 -24.38 18.02 -47.85
N ASP A 456 -24.18 17.42 -49.03
CA ASP A 456 -23.56 16.11 -49.18
C ASP A 456 -22.11 16.10 -48.66
N PHE A 457 -21.73 15.07 -47.91
CA PHE A 457 -20.44 15.00 -47.21
C PHE A 457 -19.25 15.06 -48.18
N LYS A 458 -19.36 14.43 -49.35
CA LYS A 458 -18.30 14.45 -50.37
C LYS A 458 -18.07 15.87 -50.87
N ARG A 459 -19.13 16.60 -51.22
CA ARG A 459 -19.04 18.00 -51.67
C ARG A 459 -18.44 18.91 -50.59
N PHE A 460 -18.82 18.68 -49.34
CA PHE A 460 -18.26 19.40 -48.19
C PHE A 460 -16.74 19.19 -48.07
N LEU A 461 -16.25 17.95 -48.18
CA LEU A 461 -14.82 17.65 -48.17
C LEU A 461 -14.09 18.27 -49.37
N GLU A 462 -14.62 18.11 -50.59
CA GLU A 462 -14.04 18.68 -51.81
C GLU A 462 -13.86 20.20 -51.73
N LYS A 463 -14.81 20.90 -51.09
CA LYS A 463 -14.80 22.36 -50.97
C LYS A 463 -13.90 22.87 -49.85
N ASN A 464 -14.00 22.27 -48.65
CA ASN A 464 -13.41 22.84 -47.43
C ASN A 464 -12.13 22.11 -46.97
N TYR A 465 -11.92 20.87 -47.40
CA TYR A 465 -10.80 20.01 -46.99
C TYR A 465 -10.20 19.28 -48.21
N LYS A 466 -9.71 20.07 -49.18
CA LYS A 466 -9.25 19.57 -50.50
C LYS A 466 -8.18 18.49 -50.39
N ASP A 467 -7.22 18.65 -49.50
CA ASP A 467 -6.10 17.71 -49.37
C ASP A 467 -6.53 16.42 -48.67
N VAL A 468 -7.43 16.51 -47.67
CA VAL A 468 -8.07 15.34 -47.07
C VAL A 468 -8.83 14.56 -48.15
N TYR A 469 -9.66 15.23 -48.94
CA TYR A 469 -10.42 14.59 -50.01
C TYR A 469 -9.51 13.85 -51.01
N LYS A 470 -8.40 14.47 -51.43
CA LYS A 470 -7.43 13.85 -52.35
C LYS A 470 -6.81 12.58 -51.73
N GLN A 471 -6.31 12.67 -50.49
CA GLN A 471 -5.57 11.58 -49.84
C GLN A 471 -6.47 10.41 -49.42
N PHE A 472 -7.74 10.68 -49.11
CA PHE A 472 -8.71 9.69 -48.64
C PHE A 472 -9.81 9.34 -49.65
N SER A 473 -9.63 9.70 -50.93
CA SER A 473 -10.63 9.44 -51.99
C SER A 473 -11.05 7.96 -52.10
N ALA A 474 -10.12 7.02 -51.91
CA ALA A 474 -10.40 5.59 -51.90
C ALA A 474 -11.20 5.11 -50.67
N ASP A 475 -11.05 5.81 -49.54
CA ASP A 475 -11.70 5.49 -48.27
C ASP A 475 -13.04 6.25 -48.07
N LEU A 476 -13.43 7.07 -49.05
CA LEU A 476 -14.58 7.97 -48.96
C LEU A 476 -15.90 7.27 -48.54
N PRO A 477 -16.24 6.07 -49.03
CA PRO A 477 -17.45 5.37 -48.59
C PRO A 477 -17.43 5.03 -47.09
N LEU A 478 -16.26 4.67 -46.55
CA LEU A 478 -16.08 4.39 -45.13
C LEU A 478 -16.22 5.67 -44.30
N ILE A 479 -15.56 6.74 -44.73
CA ILE A 479 -15.59 8.03 -44.05
C ILE A 479 -17.01 8.61 -44.06
N GLU A 480 -17.71 8.55 -45.19
CA GLU A 480 -19.09 9.03 -45.30
C GLU A 480 -20.03 8.25 -44.38
N LYS A 481 -19.88 6.92 -44.30
CA LYS A 481 -20.61 6.10 -43.33
C LYS A 481 -20.31 6.52 -41.88
N THR A 482 -19.04 6.78 -41.58
CA THR A 482 -18.61 7.27 -40.26
C THR A 482 -19.21 8.64 -39.94
N ALA A 483 -19.20 9.58 -40.89
CA ALA A 483 -19.80 10.90 -40.74
C ALA A 483 -21.31 10.83 -40.51
N LYS A 484 -22.04 10.00 -41.28
CA LYS A 484 -23.48 9.74 -41.08
C LYS A 484 -23.78 9.11 -39.72
N ASN A 485 -22.96 8.13 -39.30
CA ASN A 485 -23.11 7.53 -37.98
C ASN A 485 -22.91 8.55 -36.86
N LEU A 486 -21.90 9.42 -36.97
CA LEU A 486 -21.65 10.48 -36.00
C LEU A 486 -22.79 11.51 -36.00
N LYS A 487 -23.28 11.91 -37.17
CA LYS A 487 -24.43 12.82 -37.31
C LYS A 487 -25.66 12.29 -36.59
N GLU A 488 -26.02 11.03 -36.82
CA GLU A 488 -27.14 10.40 -36.13
C GLU A 488 -26.93 10.27 -34.61
N ILE A 489 -25.68 10.10 -34.14
CA ILE A 489 -25.37 10.08 -32.71
C ILE A 489 -25.60 11.47 -32.12
N ILE A 490 -25.09 12.52 -32.78
CA ILE A 490 -25.28 13.92 -32.37
C ILE A 490 -26.76 14.29 -32.37
N ASP A 491 -27.49 13.97 -33.44
CA ASP A 491 -28.92 14.31 -33.57
C ASP A 491 -29.78 13.61 -32.50
N LYS A 492 -29.40 12.40 -32.06
CA LYS A 492 -30.14 11.67 -31.01
C LYS A 492 -29.77 12.07 -29.60
N LYS A 493 -28.51 12.47 -29.36
CA LYS A 493 -27.94 12.56 -27.99
C LYS A 493 -27.36 13.92 -27.62
N GLY A 494 -27.21 14.83 -28.57
CA GLY A 494 -26.53 16.11 -28.37
C GLY A 494 -25.06 16.06 -28.79
N ASN A 495 -24.46 17.25 -28.88
CA ASN A 495 -23.15 17.45 -29.52
C ASN A 495 -21.97 17.61 -28.54
N GLY A 496 -22.25 17.76 -27.24
CA GLY A 496 -21.29 18.35 -26.30
C GLY A 496 -19.94 17.64 -26.10
N ILE A 497 -19.86 16.32 -26.30
CA ILE A 497 -18.71 15.50 -25.84
C ILE A 497 -17.99 14.69 -26.94
N TRP A 498 -18.58 14.55 -28.13
CA TRP A 498 -18.07 13.60 -29.14
C TRP A 498 -16.76 14.04 -29.76
N ALA A 499 -16.60 15.34 -30.02
CA ALA A 499 -15.35 15.89 -30.54
C ALA A 499 -14.19 15.60 -29.58
N TYR A 500 -14.42 15.78 -28.28
CA TYR A 500 -13.46 15.46 -27.22
C TYR A 500 -13.09 13.97 -27.25
N ILE A 501 -14.06 13.06 -27.20
CA ILE A 501 -13.81 11.60 -27.21
C ILE A 501 -13.06 11.17 -28.46
N ILE A 502 -13.51 11.62 -29.64
CA ILE A 502 -12.92 11.20 -30.92
C ILE A 502 -11.48 11.70 -31.00
N LYS A 503 -11.23 13.01 -30.90
CA LYS A 503 -9.88 13.57 -31.05
C LYS A 503 -8.86 12.89 -30.12
N ASN A 504 -9.25 12.65 -28.88
CA ASN A 504 -8.39 12.06 -27.84
C ASN A 504 -8.00 10.59 -28.09
N ASN A 505 -8.88 9.79 -28.70
CA ASN A 505 -8.57 8.38 -29.01
C ASN A 505 -7.45 8.20 -30.05
N PHE A 506 -7.19 9.19 -30.91
CA PHE A 506 -6.19 9.08 -31.99
C PHE A 506 -4.80 9.61 -31.62
N LYS A 507 -4.71 10.52 -30.63
CA LYS A 507 -3.46 11.26 -30.37
C LYS A 507 -2.23 10.37 -30.15
N PRO A 508 -2.29 9.22 -29.46
CA PRO A 508 -1.12 8.33 -29.32
C PRO A 508 -0.56 7.86 -30.68
N LEU A 509 -1.41 7.56 -31.65
CA LEU A 509 -0.99 7.03 -32.96
C LEU A 509 -0.12 8.04 -33.73
N PHE A 510 -0.30 9.34 -33.51
CA PHE A 510 0.48 10.40 -34.16
C PHE A 510 1.97 10.37 -33.82
N PHE A 511 2.33 9.71 -32.71
CA PHE A 511 3.70 9.60 -32.20
C PHE A 511 4.31 8.20 -32.39
N LYS A 512 3.64 7.32 -33.14
CA LYS A 512 4.14 5.97 -33.46
C LYS A 512 5.53 6.04 -34.09
N ASN A 513 6.51 5.32 -33.52
CA ASN A 513 7.92 5.31 -33.96
C ASN A 513 8.57 6.70 -34.15
N LYS A 514 8.11 7.75 -33.45
CA LYS A 514 8.63 9.12 -33.58
C LYS A 514 9.34 9.63 -32.34
N ILE A 515 9.38 8.85 -31.26
CA ILE A 515 9.95 9.25 -29.97
C ILE A 515 11.37 8.72 -29.82
N ASP A 516 12.28 9.55 -29.34
CA ASP A 516 13.67 9.19 -29.07
C ASP A 516 13.84 8.64 -27.65
N TYR A 517 13.16 9.27 -26.68
CA TYR A 517 13.19 8.89 -25.27
C TYR A 517 11.80 8.76 -24.66
N ILE A 518 11.59 7.69 -23.91
CA ILE A 518 10.41 7.53 -23.06
C ILE A 518 10.84 7.58 -21.60
N VAL A 519 10.17 8.39 -20.80
CA VAL A 519 10.35 8.43 -19.33
C VAL A 519 8.99 8.44 -18.68
N GLY A 520 8.84 7.85 -17.49
CA GLY A 520 7.53 7.85 -16.86
C GLY A 520 7.40 6.90 -15.67
N ASN A 521 6.21 6.90 -15.09
CA ASN A 521 5.78 5.92 -14.10
C ASN A 521 4.46 5.28 -14.58
N PRO A 522 4.51 4.10 -15.26
CA PRO A 522 3.31 3.44 -15.76
C PRO A 522 2.37 3.01 -14.62
N PRO A 523 1.09 2.69 -14.91
CA PRO A 523 0.11 2.28 -13.89
C PRO A 523 0.50 0.96 -13.20
N TRP A 524 0.48 0.94 -11.87
CA TRP A 524 0.81 -0.25 -11.05
C TRP A 524 -0.45 -1.04 -10.70
N LEU A 525 -0.92 -1.81 -11.69
CA LEU A 525 -2.10 -2.69 -11.59
C LEU A 525 -1.71 -4.15 -11.84
N THR A 526 -2.47 -5.08 -11.27
CA THR A 526 -2.34 -6.51 -11.60
C THR A 526 -3.47 -6.99 -12.51
N TYR A 527 -3.23 -8.08 -13.26
CA TYR A 527 -4.21 -8.64 -14.21
C TYR A 527 -5.63 -8.82 -13.63
N LYS A 528 -5.73 -9.27 -12.37
CA LYS A 528 -7.02 -9.49 -11.69
C LYS A 528 -7.80 -8.19 -11.39
N ASP A 529 -7.10 -7.06 -11.34
CA ASP A 529 -7.69 -5.76 -11.02
C ASP A 529 -8.42 -5.17 -12.25
N LEU A 530 -8.07 -5.66 -13.44
CA LEU A 530 -8.66 -5.25 -14.72
C LEU A 530 -10.05 -5.87 -14.97
N ASN A 531 -10.89 -5.15 -15.71
CA ASN A 531 -12.16 -5.69 -16.20
C ASN A 531 -11.96 -6.79 -17.28
N LYS A 532 -13.02 -7.56 -17.55
CA LYS A 532 -12.96 -8.72 -18.47
C LYS A 532 -12.57 -8.35 -19.90
N ASP A 533 -12.97 -7.18 -20.40
CA ASP A 533 -12.67 -6.80 -21.78
C ASP A 533 -11.22 -6.34 -21.93
N TYR A 534 -10.69 -5.64 -20.93
CA TYR A 534 -9.28 -5.30 -20.87
C TYR A 534 -8.43 -6.56 -20.67
N GLN A 535 -8.84 -7.50 -19.82
CA GLN A 535 -8.19 -8.81 -19.69
C GLN A 535 -8.08 -9.56 -21.03
N LYS A 536 -9.13 -9.55 -21.87
CA LYS A 536 -9.06 -10.12 -23.23
C LYS A 536 -8.03 -9.42 -24.11
N PHE A 537 -7.93 -8.09 -24.02
CA PHE A 537 -6.92 -7.32 -24.74
C PHE A 537 -5.50 -7.68 -24.27
N ILE A 538 -5.27 -7.76 -22.95
CA ILE A 538 -4.00 -8.24 -22.39
C ILE A 538 -3.65 -9.64 -22.89
N ASP A 539 -4.63 -10.55 -22.97
CA ASP A 539 -4.42 -11.90 -23.48
C ASP A 539 -4.01 -11.94 -24.95
N GLN A 540 -4.54 -11.01 -25.75
CA GLN A 540 -4.10 -10.84 -27.13
C GLN A 540 -2.66 -10.36 -27.19
N LEU A 541 -2.25 -9.42 -26.33
CA LEU A 541 -0.86 -8.96 -26.23
C LEU A 541 0.09 -10.06 -25.76
N PHE A 542 -0.26 -10.85 -24.74
CA PHE A 542 0.57 -11.98 -24.32
C PHE A 542 0.77 -12.98 -25.44
N LYS A 543 -0.27 -13.25 -26.23
CA LYS A 543 -0.16 -14.09 -27.42
C LYS A 543 0.71 -13.43 -28.49
N TYR A 544 0.52 -12.13 -28.74
CA TYR A 544 1.26 -11.39 -29.76
C TYR A 544 2.76 -11.39 -29.49
N TYR A 545 3.15 -11.11 -28.25
CA TYR A 545 4.54 -11.07 -27.81
C TYR A 545 5.14 -12.45 -27.50
N ASP A 546 4.37 -13.54 -27.56
CA ASP A 546 4.79 -14.86 -27.07
C ASP A 546 5.31 -14.78 -25.62
N ILE A 547 4.53 -14.16 -24.74
CA ILE A 547 4.76 -14.10 -23.30
C ILE A 547 4.01 -15.26 -22.67
N LYS A 548 4.76 -16.24 -22.15
CA LYS A 548 4.22 -17.41 -21.46
C LYS A 548 4.17 -17.14 -19.97
N VAL A 549 2.98 -17.19 -19.39
CA VAL A 549 2.80 -17.12 -17.94
C VAL A 549 1.97 -18.29 -17.44
N SER A 550 2.49 -18.97 -16.42
CA SER A 550 1.80 -20.08 -15.76
C SER A 550 0.43 -19.64 -15.25
N GLY A 551 -0.62 -20.44 -15.52
CA GLY A 551 -2.00 -20.04 -15.29
C GLY A 551 -2.34 -19.63 -13.85
N HIS A 552 -1.63 -20.17 -12.85
CA HIS A 552 -1.81 -19.79 -11.44
C HIS A 552 -1.12 -18.47 -11.05
N LEU A 553 -0.18 -17.98 -11.87
CA LEU A 553 0.52 -16.70 -11.66
C LEU A 553 -0.13 -15.55 -12.45
N LYS A 554 -0.93 -15.89 -13.48
CA LYS A 554 -1.52 -14.91 -14.40
C LYS A 554 -2.29 -13.80 -13.70
N THR A 555 -3.08 -14.13 -12.68
CA THR A 555 -3.86 -13.15 -11.89
C THR A 555 -3.00 -12.13 -11.14
N HIS A 556 -1.71 -12.38 -11.00
CA HIS A 556 -0.77 -11.54 -10.28
C HIS A 556 0.22 -10.78 -11.18
N ILE A 557 0.15 -10.95 -12.51
CA ILE A 557 1.05 -10.23 -13.43
C ILE A 557 0.81 -8.72 -13.31
N GLU A 558 1.88 -7.94 -13.16
CA GLU A 558 1.83 -6.47 -13.22
C GLU A 558 1.67 -5.99 -14.66
N ILE A 559 0.78 -5.04 -14.85
CA ILE A 559 0.55 -4.40 -16.15
C ILE A 559 1.69 -3.45 -16.50
N ALA A 560 2.34 -2.82 -15.52
CA ALA A 560 3.47 -1.90 -15.71
C ALA A 560 4.59 -2.47 -16.59
N THR A 561 4.94 -3.75 -16.42
CA THR A 561 5.98 -4.43 -17.23
C THR A 561 5.54 -4.69 -18.67
N LEU A 562 4.25 -4.96 -18.91
CA LEU A 562 3.73 -5.08 -20.26
C LEU A 562 3.60 -3.71 -20.93
N PHE A 563 3.17 -2.69 -20.17
CA PHE A 563 3.12 -1.29 -20.59
C PHE A 563 4.49 -0.79 -21.05
N PHE A 564 5.57 -1.18 -20.36
CA PHE A 564 6.95 -0.92 -20.77
C PHE A 564 7.24 -1.44 -22.19
N ILE A 565 6.95 -2.72 -22.46
CA ILE A 565 7.22 -3.36 -23.75
C ILE A 565 6.35 -2.76 -24.86
N VAL A 566 5.07 -2.53 -24.58
CA VAL A 566 4.12 -1.91 -25.52
C VAL A 566 4.57 -0.49 -25.88
N SER A 567 4.95 0.31 -24.89
CA SER A 567 5.43 1.68 -25.11
C SER A 567 6.71 1.71 -25.95
N MET A 568 7.62 0.77 -25.71
CA MET A 568 8.83 0.59 -26.50
C MET A 568 8.51 0.23 -27.96
N GLU A 569 7.58 -0.69 -28.22
CA GLU A 569 7.21 -1.03 -29.59
C GLU A 569 6.53 0.14 -30.29
N LEU A 570 5.52 0.74 -29.63
CA LEU A 570 4.60 1.70 -30.24
C LEU A 570 5.29 3.03 -30.55
N PHE A 571 5.99 3.62 -29.58
CA PHE A 571 6.42 5.02 -29.71
C PHE A 571 7.92 5.18 -30.01
N LEU A 572 8.79 4.33 -29.47
CA LEU A 572 10.24 4.49 -29.62
C LEU A 572 10.72 4.19 -31.04
N LYS A 573 11.60 5.06 -31.53
CA LYS A 573 12.46 4.77 -32.68
C LYS A 573 13.44 3.64 -32.37
N GLU A 574 14.00 3.05 -33.42
CA GLU A 574 15.17 2.19 -33.28
C GLU A 574 16.31 2.92 -32.56
N ASN A 575 16.98 2.24 -31.64
CA ASN A 575 18.01 2.78 -30.73
C ASN A 575 17.53 3.82 -29.71
N GLY A 576 16.23 4.15 -29.68
CA GLY A 576 15.65 4.99 -28.64
C GLY A 576 15.69 4.32 -27.26
N LYS A 577 15.63 5.12 -26.20
CA LYS A 577 15.72 4.64 -24.80
C LYS A 577 14.43 4.87 -24.02
N ILE A 578 14.16 3.98 -23.08
CA ILE A 578 13.04 4.07 -22.15
C ILE A 578 13.53 3.92 -20.71
N GLY A 579 13.04 4.77 -19.82
CA GLY A 579 13.36 4.75 -18.40
C GLY A 579 12.09 4.85 -17.56
N PHE A 580 11.66 3.73 -16.97
CA PHE A 580 10.44 3.66 -16.17
C PHE A 580 10.69 3.32 -14.72
N VAL A 581 9.93 3.98 -13.85
CA VAL A 581 9.77 3.58 -12.44
C VAL A 581 8.80 2.39 -12.39
N LEU A 582 9.19 1.29 -11.76
CA LEU A 582 8.42 0.05 -11.71
C LEU A 582 8.33 -0.49 -10.27
N PRO A 583 7.30 -1.29 -9.93
CA PRO A 583 7.25 -1.99 -8.65
C PRO A 583 8.46 -2.92 -8.48
N ALA A 584 8.97 -3.06 -7.25
CA ALA A 584 10.14 -3.91 -6.97
C ALA A 584 9.89 -5.42 -7.21
N SER A 585 8.65 -5.82 -7.55
CA SER A 585 8.32 -7.18 -8.00
C SER A 585 9.12 -7.59 -9.24
N ILE A 586 9.63 -6.64 -10.04
CA ILE A 586 10.54 -6.91 -11.16
C ILE A 586 11.82 -7.62 -10.73
N PHE A 587 12.26 -7.50 -9.47
CA PHE A 587 13.49 -8.14 -9.00
C PHE A 587 13.25 -9.62 -8.68
N THR A 588 12.22 -9.94 -7.88
CA THR A 588 12.10 -11.25 -7.22
C THR A 588 10.75 -11.95 -7.39
N ALA A 589 9.75 -11.34 -8.04
CA ALA A 589 8.44 -11.97 -8.17
C ALA A 589 8.40 -13.00 -9.33
N ASP A 590 7.91 -14.21 -9.05
CA ASP A 590 7.84 -15.30 -10.03
C ASP A 590 6.98 -14.95 -11.27
N HIS A 591 5.90 -14.18 -11.09
CA HIS A 591 5.03 -13.74 -12.20
C HIS A 591 5.71 -12.72 -13.15
N GLN A 592 6.89 -12.20 -12.78
CA GLN A 592 7.73 -11.30 -13.58
C GLN A 592 8.94 -11.98 -14.22
N THR A 593 9.07 -13.30 -14.11
CA THR A 593 10.20 -14.03 -14.70
C THR A 593 10.33 -13.75 -16.19
N TRP A 594 9.22 -13.65 -16.93
CA TRP A 594 9.22 -13.35 -18.36
C TRP A 594 9.92 -12.02 -18.68
N PHE A 595 9.68 -10.96 -17.89
CA PHE A 595 10.26 -9.63 -18.13
C PHE A 595 11.78 -9.61 -17.94
N ARG A 596 12.29 -10.44 -17.01
CA ARG A 596 13.73 -10.54 -16.74
C ARG A 596 14.51 -11.32 -17.78
N VAL A 597 13.87 -12.28 -18.46
CA VAL A 597 14.57 -13.23 -19.34
C VAL A 597 14.23 -13.11 -20.81
N LYS A 598 13.05 -12.62 -21.15
CA LYS A 598 12.64 -12.43 -22.53
C LYS A 598 13.09 -11.05 -23.00
N THR A 599 14.11 -11.04 -23.85
CA THR A 599 14.65 -9.83 -24.48
C THR A 599 14.03 -9.57 -25.85
N GLY A 600 13.77 -10.61 -26.65
CA GLY A 600 13.24 -10.50 -28.00
C GLY A 600 11.71 -10.46 -28.08
N PHE A 601 11.18 -9.52 -28.85
CA PHE A 601 9.77 -9.27 -29.11
C PHE A 601 9.55 -8.99 -30.61
N LYS A 602 9.16 -10.02 -31.38
CA LYS A 602 8.96 -9.91 -32.83
C LYS A 602 10.22 -9.39 -33.54
N ASP A 603 10.20 -8.11 -33.96
CA ASP A 603 11.23 -7.48 -34.78
C ASP A 603 12.20 -6.60 -33.97
N PHE A 604 11.99 -6.49 -32.65
CA PHE A 604 12.86 -5.72 -31.76
C PHE A 604 13.24 -6.52 -30.51
N SER A 605 14.26 -6.04 -29.80
CA SER A 605 14.65 -6.51 -28.48
C SER A 605 14.72 -5.35 -27.48
N ASN A 606 14.34 -5.67 -26.24
CA ASN A 606 14.54 -4.87 -25.06
C ASN A 606 15.95 -5.15 -24.49
N LYS A 607 16.90 -4.25 -24.75
CA LYS A 607 18.24 -4.31 -24.16
C LYS A 607 18.27 -3.49 -22.87
N VAL A 608 18.23 -4.17 -21.72
CA VAL A 608 18.32 -3.50 -20.42
C VAL A 608 19.76 -2.99 -20.20
N GLU A 609 19.91 -1.68 -20.02
CA GLU A 609 21.22 -1.04 -19.84
C GLU A 609 21.54 -0.79 -18.36
N LYS A 610 20.54 -0.34 -17.60
CA LYS A 610 20.74 0.12 -16.22
C LYS A 610 19.52 -0.13 -15.34
N ILE A 611 19.75 -0.51 -14.09
CA ILE A 611 18.70 -0.70 -13.09
C ILE A 611 18.96 0.16 -11.85
N TYR A 612 17.93 0.80 -11.30
CA TYR A 612 18.00 1.38 -9.95
C TYR A 612 17.29 0.48 -8.95
N ASP A 613 17.98 0.17 -7.86
CA ASP A 613 17.39 -0.49 -6.68
C ASP A 613 17.07 0.58 -5.63
N LEU A 614 15.76 0.84 -5.44
CA LEU A 614 15.24 1.83 -4.50
C LEU A 614 14.63 1.18 -3.24
N ARG A 615 14.79 -0.14 -3.06
CA ARG A 615 14.14 -0.90 -1.96
C ARG A 615 14.55 -0.45 -0.55
N ASP A 616 15.72 0.19 -0.43
CA ASP A 616 16.29 0.70 0.83
C ASP A 616 16.14 2.24 0.98
N VAL A 617 15.27 2.87 0.20
CA VAL A 617 14.96 4.31 0.28
C VAL A 617 13.56 4.55 0.87
N SER A 618 13.44 5.48 1.82
CA SER A 618 12.14 5.83 2.40
C SER A 618 12.06 7.31 2.83
N PRO A 619 10.94 8.02 2.61
CA PRO A 619 9.83 7.64 1.74
C PRO A 619 10.19 7.78 0.24
N VAL A 620 9.61 6.92 -0.60
CA VAL A 620 9.53 7.13 -2.07
C VAL A 620 8.07 6.92 -2.50
N PHE A 621 7.62 5.66 -2.42
CA PHE A 621 6.23 5.25 -2.58
C PHE A 621 5.86 4.32 -1.41
N ASN A 622 4.56 4.04 -1.23
CA ASN A 622 4.10 3.06 -0.24
C ASN A 622 4.46 1.61 -0.62
N ILE A 623 4.79 1.39 -1.90
CA ILE A 623 5.27 0.12 -2.45
C ILE A 623 6.74 0.28 -2.81
N LYS A 624 7.58 -0.70 -2.45
CA LYS A 624 9.00 -0.69 -2.85
C LYS A 624 9.10 -0.68 -4.38
N SER A 625 10.05 0.05 -4.93
CA SER A 625 10.18 0.28 -6.37
C SER A 625 11.62 0.14 -6.86
N GLY A 626 11.78 0.15 -8.17
CA GLY A 626 13.05 0.30 -8.87
C GLY A 626 12.85 1.08 -10.16
N VAL A 627 13.94 1.31 -10.89
CA VAL A 627 13.88 1.88 -12.25
C VAL A 627 14.55 0.91 -13.20
N VAL A 628 13.99 0.75 -14.39
CA VAL A 628 14.62 0.03 -15.50
C VAL A 628 14.82 1.00 -16.65
N ILE A 629 16.07 1.11 -17.09
CA ILE A 629 16.47 1.88 -18.28
C ILE A 629 16.93 0.88 -19.34
N SER A 630 16.28 0.94 -20.50
CA SER A 630 16.54 0.05 -21.63
C SER A 630 16.62 0.79 -22.95
N GLN A 631 17.23 0.14 -23.93
CA GLN A 631 17.28 0.58 -25.32
C GLN A 631 16.50 -0.39 -26.23
N LYS A 632 15.77 0.16 -27.20
CA LYS A 632 15.12 -0.61 -28.28
C LYS A 632 16.16 -0.95 -29.34
N ILE A 633 16.44 -2.23 -29.52
CA ILE A 633 17.39 -2.72 -30.53
C ILE A 633 16.63 -3.51 -31.59
N LYS A 634 17.01 -3.38 -32.87
CA LYS A 634 16.46 -4.22 -33.93
C LYS A 634 17.13 -5.60 -33.92
N GLY A 635 16.33 -6.65 -34.10
CA GLY A 635 16.82 -8.03 -34.04
C GLY A 635 16.99 -8.58 -32.62
N TYR A 636 17.61 -9.74 -32.49
CA TYR A 636 17.75 -10.46 -31.22
C TYR A 636 18.93 -9.94 -30.39
N VAL A 637 18.68 -9.70 -29.09
CA VAL A 637 19.71 -9.42 -28.09
C VAL A 637 19.65 -10.54 -27.04
N GLU A 638 20.79 -11.13 -26.70
CA GLU A 638 20.84 -12.14 -25.65
C GLU A 638 20.50 -11.53 -24.28
N THR A 639 19.87 -12.31 -23.41
CA THR A 639 19.60 -11.89 -22.02
C THR A 639 20.91 -11.55 -21.31
N PRO A 640 21.09 -10.32 -20.80
CA PRO A 640 22.31 -9.96 -20.10
C PRO A 640 22.45 -10.79 -18.82
N LYS A 641 23.62 -11.43 -18.65
CA LYS A 641 23.97 -12.15 -17.42
C LYS A 641 24.09 -11.19 -16.23
N GLU A 642 24.63 -10.01 -16.49
CA GLU A 642 24.77 -8.92 -15.53
C GLU A 642 24.38 -7.58 -16.16
N ILE A 643 23.76 -6.72 -15.37
CA ILE A 643 23.27 -5.40 -15.79
C ILE A 643 23.89 -4.35 -14.87
N SER A 644 24.30 -3.20 -15.41
CA SER A 644 24.76 -2.07 -14.59
C SER A 644 23.65 -1.60 -13.65
N ALA A 645 23.99 -1.25 -12.40
CA ALA A 645 22.99 -0.83 -11.45
C ALA A 645 23.47 0.24 -10.46
N LEU A 646 22.50 1.01 -9.95
CA LEU A 646 22.69 1.92 -8.82
C LEU A 646 21.82 1.44 -7.66
N LYS A 647 22.46 1.14 -6.52
CA LYS A 647 21.76 0.85 -5.27
C LYS A 647 21.64 2.11 -4.43
N PHE A 648 20.41 2.52 -4.14
CA PHE A 648 20.12 3.69 -3.33
C PHE A 648 19.73 3.25 -1.91
N LYS A 649 20.26 3.95 -0.90
CA LYS A 649 19.91 3.75 0.50
C LYS A 649 19.82 5.08 1.23
N GLY A 650 18.73 5.32 1.96
CA GLY A 650 18.62 6.53 2.78
C GLY A 650 17.20 6.83 3.25
N LYS A 651 17.10 7.71 4.27
CA LYS A 651 15.84 8.22 4.77
C LYS A 651 15.69 9.71 4.44
N LEU A 652 14.72 10.06 3.61
CA LEU A 652 14.45 11.45 3.22
C LEU A 652 13.60 12.16 4.29
N LYS A 653 13.83 13.47 4.49
CA LYS A 653 13.10 14.28 5.49
C LYS A 653 11.62 14.47 5.16
N ARG A 654 11.32 14.63 3.87
CA ARG A 654 9.97 14.78 3.31
C ARG A 654 9.87 14.00 2.00
N LYS A 655 8.63 13.79 1.54
CA LYS A 655 8.34 12.99 0.34
C LYS A 655 8.94 13.60 -0.93
N ASN A 656 8.74 14.90 -1.15
CA ASN A 656 9.23 15.61 -2.32
C ASN A 656 10.43 16.49 -1.97
N LEU A 657 11.52 16.29 -2.71
CA LEU A 657 12.79 17.01 -2.59
C LEU A 657 13.35 17.20 -3.99
N GLU A 658 14.08 18.28 -4.19
CA GLU A 658 14.94 18.45 -5.35
C GLU A 658 16.12 17.47 -5.30
N LEU A 659 16.66 17.06 -6.45
CA LEU A 659 17.72 16.05 -6.52
C LEU A 659 18.96 16.45 -5.72
N PHE A 660 19.32 17.73 -5.70
CA PHE A 660 20.48 18.21 -4.95
C PHE A 660 20.31 18.05 -3.43
N GLU A 661 19.10 18.20 -2.90
CA GLU A 661 18.79 18.00 -1.48
C GLU A 661 18.71 16.50 -1.16
N ALA A 662 18.04 15.74 -2.01
CA ALA A 662 17.90 14.30 -1.85
C ALA A 662 19.27 13.61 -1.79
N LYS A 663 20.23 14.02 -2.65
CA LYS A 663 21.61 13.49 -2.64
C LYS A 663 22.32 13.66 -1.30
N LYS A 664 21.99 14.66 -0.49
CA LYS A 664 22.58 14.85 0.86
C LYS A 664 22.12 13.77 1.85
N HIS A 665 21.01 13.10 1.57
CA HIS A 665 20.38 12.09 2.42
C HIS A 665 20.44 10.67 1.83
N LEU A 666 20.89 10.53 0.59
CA LEU A 666 20.97 9.26 -0.13
C LEU A 666 22.42 8.82 -0.31
N LYS A 667 22.71 7.58 0.11
CA LYS A 667 23.92 6.87 -0.28
C LYS A 667 23.61 6.13 -1.59
N ILE A 668 24.37 6.44 -2.63
CA ILE A 668 24.24 5.82 -3.95
C ILE A 668 25.51 5.00 -4.19
N LYS A 669 25.36 3.69 -4.40
CA LYS A 669 26.47 2.78 -4.69
C LYS A 669 26.32 2.23 -6.10
N GLU A 670 27.35 2.38 -6.92
CA GLU A 670 27.44 1.67 -8.21
C GLU A 670 27.66 0.17 -7.96
N THR A 671 26.93 -0.65 -8.70
CA THR A 671 26.94 -2.10 -8.56
C THR A 671 26.44 -2.75 -9.85
N LYS A 672 26.22 -4.07 -9.81
CA LYS A 672 25.54 -4.81 -10.87
C LYS A 672 24.32 -5.53 -10.33
N VAL A 673 23.42 -5.87 -11.23
CA VAL A 673 22.33 -6.81 -10.99
C VAL A 673 22.64 -8.08 -11.79
N GLY A 674 22.86 -9.19 -11.08
CA GLY A 674 23.05 -10.50 -11.67
C GLY A 674 21.73 -11.25 -11.85
N LEU A 675 21.60 -12.02 -12.94
CA LEU A 675 20.52 -12.98 -13.10
C LEU A 675 20.86 -14.27 -12.34
N VAL A 676 20.05 -14.59 -11.32
CA VAL A 676 20.18 -15.80 -10.51
C VAL A 676 19.06 -16.78 -10.84
N ILE A 677 19.41 -17.98 -11.26
CA ILE A 677 18.46 -19.03 -11.68
C ILE A 677 18.43 -20.10 -10.58
N LEU A 678 17.30 -20.21 -9.86
CA LEU A 678 17.09 -21.28 -8.87
C LEU A 678 16.32 -22.47 -9.45
N ASP A 679 15.46 -22.22 -10.43
CA ASP A 679 14.63 -23.23 -11.10
C ASP A 679 14.22 -22.73 -12.50
N GLU A 680 13.56 -23.55 -13.29
CA GLU A 680 13.06 -23.16 -14.63
C GLU A 680 12.17 -21.90 -14.59
N ASP A 681 11.29 -21.84 -13.60
CA ASP A 681 10.34 -20.75 -13.39
C ASP A 681 10.84 -19.67 -12.42
N LYS A 682 11.96 -19.92 -11.73
CA LYS A 682 12.48 -19.08 -10.63
C LYS A 682 13.81 -18.46 -11.01
N LYS A 683 13.72 -17.33 -11.70
CA LYS A 683 14.86 -16.54 -12.18
C LYS A 683 14.72 -15.14 -11.62
N TYR A 684 15.74 -14.63 -10.95
CA TYR A 684 15.68 -13.40 -10.15
C TYR A 684 16.78 -12.43 -10.54
N TRP A 685 16.49 -11.14 -10.45
CA TRP A 685 17.48 -10.09 -10.52
C TRP A 685 17.93 -9.74 -9.11
N ILE A 686 19.19 -10.01 -8.80
CA ILE A 686 19.77 -9.78 -7.47
C ILE A 686 20.83 -8.69 -7.56
N THR A 687 20.61 -7.62 -6.79
CA THR A 687 21.52 -6.46 -6.74
C THR A 687 22.74 -6.78 -5.90
N GLY A 688 23.93 -6.57 -6.46
CA GLY A 688 25.21 -6.87 -5.83
C GLY A 688 25.68 -8.33 -5.99
N ALA A 689 24.89 -9.19 -6.65
CA ALA A 689 25.29 -10.57 -6.94
C ALA A 689 25.73 -10.72 -8.40
N PRO A 690 26.68 -11.61 -8.69
CA PRO A 690 26.99 -12.01 -10.06
C PRO A 690 25.91 -12.92 -10.64
N PHE A 691 25.98 -13.19 -11.94
CA PHE A 691 25.21 -14.27 -12.56
C PHE A 691 25.49 -15.61 -11.87
N LYS A 692 24.44 -16.36 -11.51
CA LYS A 692 24.56 -17.72 -10.96
C LYS A 692 23.43 -18.61 -11.47
N ASP A 693 23.77 -19.76 -12.03
CA ASP A 693 22.82 -20.84 -12.27
C ASP A 693 22.96 -21.88 -11.16
N LEU A 694 21.93 -21.97 -10.31
CA LEU A 694 21.95 -22.74 -9.08
C LEU A 694 21.01 -23.94 -9.12
N ARG A 695 20.48 -24.28 -10.31
CA ARG A 695 19.57 -25.43 -10.46
C ARG A 695 20.18 -26.75 -10.02
N ALA A 696 21.50 -26.90 -10.19
CA ALA A 696 22.25 -28.08 -9.77
C ALA A 696 22.29 -28.27 -8.23
N TYR A 697 22.09 -27.19 -7.47
CA TYR A 697 22.14 -27.19 -5.99
C TYR A 697 20.78 -27.47 -5.33
N LYS A 698 19.76 -27.78 -6.12
CA LYS A 698 18.41 -28.04 -5.60
C LYS A 698 18.40 -29.30 -4.73
N SER A 699 18.04 -29.15 -3.46
CA SER A 699 18.03 -30.25 -2.49
C SER A 699 17.10 -31.41 -2.91
N LYS A 700 17.51 -32.66 -2.62
CA LYS A 700 16.64 -33.84 -2.83
C LYS A 700 15.37 -33.79 -1.99
N TYR A 701 15.38 -33.11 -0.84
CA TYR A 701 14.20 -32.87 0.00
C TYR A 701 13.09 -32.07 -0.71
N TYR A 702 13.40 -31.34 -1.79
CA TYR A 702 12.42 -30.56 -2.57
C TYR A 702 11.22 -31.39 -3.04
N ARG A 703 11.47 -32.64 -3.46
CA ARG A 703 10.44 -33.57 -3.97
C ARG A 703 9.63 -34.20 -2.84
N MET A 704 10.21 -34.33 -1.64
CA MET A 704 9.56 -34.95 -0.48
C MET A 704 8.54 -34.02 0.17
N PHE A 705 8.89 -32.73 0.34
CA PHE A 705 7.99 -31.79 0.99
C PHE A 705 6.78 -31.44 0.10
N LYS A 706 5.61 -31.38 0.69
CA LYS A 706 4.33 -31.02 0.06
C LYS A 706 3.63 -29.94 0.87
N GLN A 707 2.75 -29.17 0.23
CA GLN A 707 1.88 -28.24 0.95
C GLN A 707 0.72 -29.00 1.60
N GLY A 708 0.33 -28.64 2.83
CA GLY A 708 -0.84 -29.20 3.52
C GLY A 708 -2.19 -28.93 2.87
N ALA A 709 -3.25 -29.49 3.45
CA ALA A 709 -4.62 -29.46 2.98
C ALA A 709 -5.29 -28.09 3.15
N THR A 710 -6.11 -27.68 2.18
CA THR A 710 -6.88 -26.43 2.19
C THR A 710 -8.13 -26.57 3.06
N ILE A 711 -7.95 -26.65 4.39
CA ILE A 711 -9.05 -26.84 5.36
C ILE A 711 -9.77 -25.50 5.60
N VAL A 712 -10.50 -25.04 4.59
CA VAL A 712 -11.30 -23.81 4.61
C VAL A 712 -12.65 -24.07 3.93
N PRO A 713 -13.68 -23.26 4.19
CA PRO A 713 -13.78 -22.30 5.29
C PRO A 713 -13.66 -22.99 6.66
N ARG A 714 -12.91 -22.40 7.58
CA ARG A 714 -12.58 -23.05 8.86
C ARG A 714 -13.81 -23.29 9.71
N ARG A 715 -14.82 -22.43 9.58
CA ARG A 715 -16.13 -22.51 10.24
C ARG A 715 -16.88 -23.83 10.07
N PHE A 716 -16.56 -24.66 9.08
CA PHE A 716 -17.21 -25.97 8.89
C PHE A 716 -16.44 -27.15 9.50
N TRP A 717 -15.15 -26.97 9.74
CA TRP A 717 -14.23 -28.08 10.00
C TRP A 717 -13.52 -27.96 11.34
N PHE A 718 -13.20 -26.73 11.79
CA PHE A 718 -12.53 -26.51 13.07
C PHE A 718 -13.53 -26.49 14.21
N VAL A 719 -13.27 -27.25 15.27
CA VAL A 719 -14.20 -27.44 16.38
C VAL A 719 -13.53 -27.30 17.75
N GLU A 720 -14.32 -26.88 18.72
CA GLU A 720 -14.05 -27.10 20.15
C GLU A 720 -14.92 -28.27 20.62
N ILE A 721 -14.35 -29.08 21.51
CA ILE A 721 -15.11 -30.12 22.21
C ILE A 721 -15.75 -29.40 23.39
N GLU A 722 -17.06 -29.52 23.56
CA GLU A 722 -17.71 -28.96 24.75
C GLU A 722 -17.11 -29.63 26.00
N GLU A 723 -17.02 -28.92 27.13
CA GLU A 723 -16.52 -29.49 28.39
C GLU A 723 -17.69 -29.94 29.26
N THR A 724 -17.60 -31.13 29.85
CA THR A 724 -18.58 -31.65 30.82
C THR A 724 -17.88 -32.47 31.89
N GLY A 725 -18.36 -32.36 33.13
CA GLY A 725 -17.88 -33.17 34.25
C GLY A 725 -18.28 -34.65 34.16
N LEU A 726 -19.18 -35.02 33.23
CA LEU A 726 -19.72 -36.38 33.06
C LEU A 726 -18.98 -37.24 32.01
N GLY A 727 -18.04 -36.66 31.27
CA GLY A 727 -17.42 -37.30 30.10
C GLY A 727 -18.37 -37.50 28.90
N TYR A 728 -17.87 -38.21 27.87
CA TYR A 728 -18.59 -38.45 26.60
C TYR A 728 -18.38 -39.88 26.10
N ALA A 729 -19.36 -40.42 25.39
CA ALA A 729 -19.20 -41.65 24.65
C ALA A 729 -18.36 -41.41 23.37
N LYS A 730 -17.50 -42.36 23.01
CA LYS A 730 -16.57 -42.24 21.86
C LYS A 730 -17.27 -42.03 20.51
N ASP A 731 -18.51 -42.47 20.36
CA ASP A 731 -19.34 -42.31 19.17
C ASP A 731 -20.16 -41.01 19.14
N LYS A 732 -20.20 -40.27 20.27
CA LYS A 732 -21.02 -39.07 20.48
C LYS A 732 -20.25 -37.97 21.22
N ILE A 733 -19.17 -37.46 20.62
CA ILE A 733 -18.42 -36.33 21.16
C ILE A 733 -19.12 -35.03 20.77
N PRO A 734 -19.61 -34.21 21.72
CA PRO A 734 -20.23 -32.94 21.41
C PRO A 734 -19.17 -31.93 20.97
N VAL A 735 -19.47 -31.28 19.84
CA VAL A 735 -18.56 -30.33 19.18
C VAL A 735 -19.31 -29.09 18.73
N ILE A 736 -18.62 -27.96 18.82
CA ILE A 736 -19.06 -26.67 18.31
C ILE A 736 -18.01 -26.12 17.35
N SER A 737 -18.42 -25.66 16.17
CA SER A 737 -17.48 -25.08 15.21
C SER A 737 -16.94 -23.72 15.67
N ILE A 738 -15.64 -23.49 15.49
CA ILE A 738 -14.95 -22.26 15.89
C ILE A 738 -15.11 -21.19 14.81
N GLU A 739 -15.14 -19.92 15.20
CA GLU A 739 -15.05 -18.79 14.27
C GLU A 739 -13.58 -18.48 13.97
N ASP A 740 -13.24 -18.35 12.69
CA ASP A 740 -11.95 -17.80 12.28
C ASP A 740 -12.14 -16.40 11.68
N PRO A 741 -11.53 -15.35 12.25
CA PRO A 741 -11.59 -14.00 11.70
C PRO A 741 -11.13 -13.89 10.23
N GLN A 742 -10.38 -14.86 9.73
CA GLN A 742 -9.91 -14.91 8.34
C GLN A 742 -10.93 -15.53 7.37
N ASP A 743 -11.99 -16.17 7.87
CA ASP A 743 -13.05 -16.69 7.01
C ASP A 743 -13.82 -15.53 6.37
N LYS A 744 -13.87 -15.53 5.03
CA LYS A 744 -14.62 -14.51 4.27
C LYS A 744 -16.13 -14.73 4.28
N ILE A 745 -16.59 -15.82 4.87
CA ILE A 745 -18.00 -16.20 4.95
C ILE A 745 -18.48 -16.10 6.39
N LYS A 746 -19.70 -15.58 6.58
CA LYS A 746 -20.33 -15.48 7.89
C LYS A 746 -21.43 -16.53 8.00
N VAL A 747 -21.17 -17.57 8.79
CA VAL A 747 -22.09 -18.70 9.03
C VAL A 747 -22.24 -18.89 10.54
N PRO A 748 -23.45 -19.14 11.06
CA PRO A 748 -23.64 -19.46 12.48
C PRO A 748 -22.83 -20.70 12.90
N PRO A 749 -22.53 -20.87 14.19
CA PRO A 749 -21.76 -22.02 14.64
C PRO A 749 -22.56 -23.30 14.42
N LEU A 750 -21.93 -24.31 13.82
CA LEU A 750 -22.46 -25.66 13.74
C LEU A 750 -22.29 -26.31 15.12
N LYS A 751 -23.39 -26.87 15.64
CA LYS A 751 -23.42 -27.66 16.86
C LYS A 751 -23.93 -29.06 16.55
N GLY A 752 -23.35 -30.07 17.18
CA GLY A 752 -23.75 -31.46 17.06
C GLY A 752 -22.83 -32.40 17.82
N THR A 753 -23.01 -33.70 17.62
CA THR A 753 -22.07 -34.71 18.09
C THR A 753 -21.37 -35.36 16.91
N VAL A 754 -20.15 -35.86 17.10
CA VAL A 754 -19.40 -36.60 16.08
C VAL A 754 -18.69 -37.80 16.70
N PRO A 755 -18.50 -38.90 15.95
CA PRO A 755 -17.67 -40.00 16.42
C PRO A 755 -16.19 -39.60 16.50
N GLU A 756 -15.47 -40.07 17.53
CA GLU A 756 -14.02 -39.88 17.74
C GLU A 756 -13.21 -40.24 16.49
N LYS A 757 -13.66 -41.25 15.72
CA LYS A 757 -12.95 -41.67 14.51
C LYS A 757 -12.84 -40.59 13.42
N TYR A 758 -13.70 -39.56 13.43
CA TYR A 758 -13.66 -38.42 12.50
C TYR A 758 -13.10 -37.14 13.12
N LEU A 759 -12.67 -37.20 14.39
CA LEU A 759 -11.95 -36.13 15.03
C LEU A 759 -10.46 -36.29 14.77
N TYR A 760 -9.85 -35.27 14.17
CA TYR A 760 -8.43 -35.21 13.86
C TYR A 760 -7.82 -33.96 14.49
N LYS A 761 -6.49 -33.94 14.58
CA LYS A 761 -5.69 -32.80 15.02
C LYS A 761 -5.02 -32.16 13.81
N THR A 762 -4.91 -30.83 13.82
CA THR A 762 -4.10 -30.09 12.86
C THR A 762 -3.24 -29.04 13.56
N LEU A 763 -2.12 -28.69 12.93
CA LEU A 763 -1.27 -27.59 13.39
C LEU A 763 -1.48 -26.38 12.49
N LEU A 764 -1.94 -25.28 13.07
CA LEU A 764 -1.98 -24.00 12.37
C LEU A 764 -0.59 -23.34 12.39
N SER A 765 -0.20 -22.73 11.28
CA SER A 765 1.10 -22.05 11.15
C SER A 765 1.35 -21.00 12.25
N LYS A 766 0.30 -20.33 12.74
CA LYS A 766 0.38 -19.37 13.85
C LYS A 766 0.85 -19.99 15.17
N ASN A 767 0.65 -21.30 15.37
CA ASN A 767 1.02 -22.02 16.59
C ASN A 767 2.43 -22.64 16.51
N LEU A 768 3.11 -22.56 15.37
CA LEU A 768 4.43 -23.15 15.13
C LEU A 768 5.55 -22.14 15.44
N TYR A 769 6.56 -22.58 16.19
CA TYR A 769 7.82 -21.87 16.47
C TYR A 769 9.01 -22.83 16.30
N PRO A 770 10.27 -22.35 16.28
CA PRO A 770 11.41 -23.23 16.09
C PRO A 770 11.43 -24.39 17.09
N PHE A 771 11.54 -25.61 16.56
CA PHE A 771 11.54 -26.88 17.29
C PHE A 771 10.27 -27.22 18.08
N GLY A 772 9.23 -26.37 18.12
CA GLY A 772 8.05 -26.62 18.95
C GLY A 772 6.76 -25.96 18.48
N TYR A 773 5.67 -26.24 19.20
CA TYR A 773 4.37 -25.66 18.90
C TYR A 773 3.53 -25.42 20.16
N CYS A 774 2.59 -24.49 20.07
CA CYS A 774 1.73 -24.09 21.18
C CYS A 774 0.59 -25.09 21.42
N LYS A 775 -0.23 -25.31 20.41
CA LYS A 775 -1.36 -26.25 20.48
C LYS A 775 -1.68 -26.84 19.12
N LEU A 776 -2.38 -27.97 19.16
CA LEU A 776 -3.03 -28.59 18.00
C LEU A 776 -4.53 -28.29 18.09
N ASP A 777 -5.11 -27.89 16.97
CA ASP A 777 -6.53 -27.56 16.87
C ASP A 777 -7.31 -28.82 16.45
N ASN A 778 -8.52 -28.99 16.99
CA ASN A 778 -9.39 -30.10 16.60
C ASN A 778 -10.10 -29.77 15.29
N VAL A 779 -10.21 -30.77 14.42
CA VAL A 779 -10.98 -30.69 13.19
C VAL A 779 -11.85 -31.92 13.01
N VAL A 780 -13.09 -31.70 12.55
CA VAL A 780 -13.98 -32.74 12.05
C VAL A 780 -13.72 -32.89 10.56
N LEU A 781 -13.24 -34.06 10.14
CA LEU A 781 -12.96 -34.35 8.74
C LEU A 781 -13.64 -35.66 8.34
N PRO A 782 -14.45 -35.67 7.26
CA PRO A 782 -15.12 -36.87 6.79
C PRO A 782 -14.16 -37.74 5.98
N ILE A 783 -13.09 -38.21 6.61
CA ILE A 783 -12.07 -39.03 5.98
C ILE A 783 -11.82 -40.31 6.77
N GLU A 784 -11.52 -41.39 6.07
CA GLU A 784 -11.16 -42.68 6.65
C GLU A 784 -9.83 -43.19 6.06
N PRO A 785 -8.93 -43.79 6.87
CA PRO A 785 -7.69 -44.33 6.38
C PRO A 785 -7.94 -45.54 5.47
N LYS A 786 -7.26 -45.60 4.32
CA LYS A 786 -7.24 -46.73 3.39
C LYS A 786 -5.81 -46.93 2.89
N GLY A 787 -5.10 -47.87 3.51
CA GLY A 787 -3.65 -48.03 3.28
C GLY A 787 -2.90 -46.76 3.69
N ASN A 788 -2.02 -46.25 2.83
CA ASN A 788 -1.19 -45.07 3.07
C ASN A 788 -1.84 -43.74 2.64
N ARG A 789 -3.17 -43.71 2.51
CA ARG A 789 -3.95 -42.53 2.09
C ARG A 789 -5.26 -42.46 2.85
N PHE A 790 -5.97 -41.36 2.69
CA PHE A 790 -7.33 -41.21 3.16
C PHE A 790 -8.35 -41.30 2.01
N VAL A 791 -9.56 -41.77 2.33
CA VAL A 791 -10.73 -41.71 1.45
C VAL A 791 -11.70 -40.69 2.02
N LEU A 792 -12.15 -39.76 1.18
CA LEU A 792 -13.16 -38.76 1.55
C LEU A 792 -14.56 -39.39 1.51
N LYS A 793 -15.39 -39.04 2.50
CA LYS A 793 -16.79 -39.41 2.64
C LYS A 793 -17.68 -38.17 2.54
N THR A 794 -18.91 -38.38 2.13
CA THR A 794 -19.96 -37.37 1.98
C THR A 794 -21.20 -37.77 2.80
N SER A 795 -22.17 -36.87 2.89
CA SER A 795 -23.48 -37.15 3.52
C SER A 795 -24.26 -38.31 2.86
N LYS A 796 -23.90 -38.67 1.62
CA LYS A 796 -24.55 -39.74 0.84
C LYS A 796 -23.91 -41.12 1.04
N ASP A 797 -22.72 -41.16 1.62
CA ASP A 797 -22.03 -42.41 1.91
C ASP A 797 -22.57 -43.06 3.18
N ASP A 798 -22.24 -44.34 3.38
CA ASP A 798 -22.50 -45.04 4.63
C ASP A 798 -21.57 -44.50 5.74
N VAL A 799 -22.06 -43.50 6.47
CA VAL A 799 -21.38 -42.86 7.61
C VAL A 799 -22.32 -42.81 8.82
N PRO A 800 -21.79 -42.79 10.06
CA PRO A 800 -22.62 -42.70 11.26
C PRO A 800 -23.56 -41.48 11.25
N VAL A 801 -24.78 -41.66 11.76
CA VAL A 801 -25.85 -40.65 11.77
C VAL A 801 -25.37 -39.28 12.25
N ASN A 802 -24.61 -39.24 13.34
CA ASN A 802 -24.12 -37.98 13.93
C ASN A 802 -23.17 -37.23 12.98
N LEU A 803 -22.30 -37.94 12.23
CA LEU A 803 -21.46 -37.31 11.21
C LEU A 803 -22.31 -36.85 10.02
N LYS A 804 -23.28 -37.67 9.59
CA LYS A 804 -24.17 -37.32 8.48
C LYS A 804 -24.89 -36.00 8.73
N GLU A 805 -25.44 -35.81 9.93
CA GLU A 805 -26.08 -34.55 10.34
C GLU A 805 -25.14 -33.35 10.29
N TRP A 806 -23.87 -33.52 10.70
CA TRP A 806 -22.85 -32.47 10.59
C TRP A 806 -22.59 -32.07 9.14
N LEU A 807 -22.44 -33.07 8.26
CA LEU A 807 -22.17 -32.86 6.84
C LEU A 807 -23.34 -32.19 6.11
N GLU A 808 -24.58 -32.62 6.37
CA GLU A 808 -25.79 -32.01 5.81
C GLU A 808 -25.94 -30.54 6.23
N LYS A 809 -25.60 -30.20 7.49
CA LYS A 809 -25.54 -28.80 7.95
C LYS A 809 -24.50 -28.01 7.17
N ALA A 810 -23.29 -28.55 7.00
CA ALA A 810 -22.21 -27.91 6.27
C ALA A 810 -22.58 -27.66 4.79
N GLU A 811 -23.16 -28.65 4.11
CA GLU A 811 -23.68 -28.54 2.75
C GLU A 811 -24.74 -27.45 2.61
N LYS A 812 -25.74 -27.45 3.51
CA LYS A 812 -26.84 -26.48 3.53
C LYS A 812 -26.33 -25.05 3.64
N TYR A 813 -25.39 -24.80 4.55
CA TYR A 813 -24.82 -23.47 4.73
C TYR A 813 -23.88 -23.08 3.60
N TRP A 814 -23.05 -24.01 3.09
CA TRP A 814 -22.19 -23.76 1.94
C TRP A 814 -22.99 -23.36 0.70
N GLY A 815 -24.11 -24.05 0.44
CA GLY A 815 -25.03 -23.73 -0.67
C GLY A 815 -25.55 -22.28 -0.64
N LYS A 816 -25.66 -21.67 0.54
CA LYS A 816 -26.10 -20.27 0.70
C LYS A 816 -25.01 -19.24 0.49
N VAL A 817 -23.75 -19.59 0.71
CA VAL A 817 -22.62 -18.63 0.76
C VAL A 817 -21.58 -18.82 -0.34
N LYS A 818 -21.60 -19.96 -1.06
CA LYS A 818 -20.62 -20.25 -2.11
C LYS A 818 -20.76 -19.27 -3.28
N LYS A 819 -19.61 -18.72 -3.70
CA LYS A 819 -19.51 -17.88 -4.92
C LYS A 819 -18.90 -18.62 -6.12
N GLY A 820 -18.44 -19.86 -5.90
CA GLY A 820 -17.74 -20.67 -6.90
C GLY A 820 -18.50 -21.93 -7.30
N LYS A 821 -17.94 -22.67 -8.25
CA LYS A 821 -18.53 -23.93 -8.75
C LYS A 821 -18.29 -25.13 -7.83
N LEU A 822 -17.20 -25.11 -7.06
CA LEU A 822 -16.82 -26.23 -6.19
C LEU A 822 -17.85 -26.45 -5.08
N ASP A 823 -18.22 -27.70 -4.85
CA ASP A 823 -18.94 -28.07 -3.64
C ASP A 823 -18.05 -28.02 -2.39
N ILE A 824 -18.62 -28.30 -1.22
CA ILE A 824 -17.89 -28.19 0.06
C ILE A 824 -16.78 -29.25 0.18
N TYR A 825 -16.95 -30.42 -0.43
CA TYR A 825 -16.01 -31.54 -0.39
C TYR A 825 -14.88 -31.36 -1.38
N GLU A 826 -15.17 -30.93 -2.61
CA GLU A 826 -14.18 -30.55 -3.62
C GLU A 826 -13.32 -29.38 -3.13
N ASN A 827 -13.93 -28.43 -2.40
CA ASN A 827 -13.21 -27.33 -1.79
C ASN A 827 -12.30 -27.81 -0.63
N LEU A 828 -12.80 -28.71 0.24
CA LEU A 828 -12.03 -29.29 1.33
C LEU A 828 -10.85 -30.14 0.81
N ASN A 829 -11.07 -30.95 -0.23
CA ASN A 829 -10.06 -31.80 -0.85
C ASN A 829 -9.48 -31.18 -2.13
N TYR A 830 -9.31 -29.86 -2.16
CA TYR A 830 -8.80 -29.15 -3.32
C TYR A 830 -7.44 -29.69 -3.77
N ARG A 831 -7.37 -30.19 -5.01
CA ARG A 831 -6.19 -30.87 -5.60
C ARG A 831 -5.71 -32.09 -4.79
N ASN A 832 -6.61 -32.83 -4.16
CA ASN A 832 -6.33 -34.05 -3.39
C ASN A 832 -5.38 -33.87 -2.19
N LYS A 833 -5.13 -32.63 -1.75
CA LYS A 833 -4.16 -32.34 -0.67
C LYS A 833 -4.56 -32.89 0.69
N LEU A 834 -5.85 -33.21 0.89
CA LEU A 834 -6.33 -33.86 2.09
C LEU A 834 -6.15 -35.38 1.97
N THR A 835 -6.63 -35.98 0.89
CA THR A 835 -6.65 -37.45 0.73
C THR A 835 -5.28 -38.07 0.47
N GLU A 836 -4.31 -37.30 -0.05
CA GLU A 836 -2.93 -37.78 -0.27
C GLU A 836 -2.06 -37.87 1.00
N GLN A 837 -2.55 -37.39 2.15
CA GLN A 837 -1.81 -37.50 3.41
C GLN A 837 -1.78 -38.95 3.89
N ASN A 838 -0.68 -39.35 4.54
CA ASN A 838 -0.43 -40.73 4.95
C ASN A 838 -0.73 -40.90 6.45
N PRO A 839 -1.79 -41.62 6.83
CA PRO A 839 -2.11 -41.88 8.24
C PRO A 839 -1.03 -42.68 8.95
N ASN A 840 -0.27 -43.53 8.25
CA ASN A 840 0.68 -44.48 8.84
C ASN A 840 2.11 -43.91 8.98
N ALA A 841 2.36 -42.71 8.45
CA ALA A 841 3.68 -42.10 8.57
C ALA A 841 3.89 -41.62 10.01
N LYS A 842 4.92 -42.15 10.68
CA LYS A 842 5.21 -41.85 12.09
C LYS A 842 5.78 -40.45 12.27
N TYR A 843 6.83 -40.08 11.54
CA TYR A 843 7.47 -38.76 11.70
C TYR A 843 7.05 -37.81 10.59
N VAL A 844 6.33 -36.75 10.96
CA VAL A 844 5.87 -35.71 10.03
C VAL A 844 6.65 -34.43 10.29
N CYS A 845 7.67 -34.16 9.47
CA CYS A 845 8.44 -32.91 9.55
C CYS A 845 7.65 -31.77 8.91
N LEU A 846 7.59 -30.62 9.60
CA LEU A 846 6.76 -29.47 9.26
C LEU A 846 7.59 -28.20 9.18
N TYR A 847 7.26 -27.29 8.27
CA TYR A 847 7.73 -25.92 8.35
C TYR A 847 6.74 -24.91 7.77
N THR A 848 6.85 -23.66 8.22
CA THR A 848 5.94 -22.58 7.83
C THR A 848 6.05 -22.23 6.34
N SER A 849 4.92 -22.13 5.64
CA SER A 849 4.89 -21.60 4.26
C SER A 849 4.97 -20.06 4.21
N ARG A 850 4.71 -19.41 5.35
CA ARG A 850 4.56 -17.95 5.49
C ARG A 850 5.23 -17.47 6.78
N GLY A 851 5.68 -16.23 6.77
CA GLY A 851 6.41 -15.58 7.86
C GLY A 851 7.71 -14.98 7.36
N SER A 852 8.30 -14.09 8.15
CA SER A 852 9.60 -13.50 7.83
C SER A 852 10.71 -14.53 7.97
N ASN A 853 10.68 -15.36 9.02
CA ASN A 853 11.66 -16.43 9.25
C ASN A 853 11.01 -17.82 9.19
N ILE A 854 11.80 -18.81 8.80
CA ILE A 854 11.39 -20.22 8.83
C ILE A 854 11.23 -20.65 10.30
N ALA A 855 10.15 -21.38 10.58
CA ALA A 855 9.98 -22.12 11.82
C ALA A 855 9.58 -23.56 11.46
N SER A 856 10.28 -24.52 12.05
CA SER A 856 10.12 -25.94 11.77
C SER A 856 10.09 -26.77 13.04
N CYS A 857 9.31 -27.84 13.03
CA CYS A 857 9.36 -28.92 14.01
C CYS A 857 8.88 -30.21 13.32
N PHE A 858 9.03 -31.36 13.96
CA PHE A 858 8.30 -32.56 13.54
C PHE A 858 7.28 -33.00 14.59
N ILE A 859 6.30 -33.78 14.14
CA ILE A 859 5.27 -34.39 14.98
C ILE A 859 5.32 -35.89 14.79
N GLU A 860 5.29 -36.62 15.90
CA GLU A 860 5.00 -38.05 15.93
C GLU A 860 3.50 -38.28 15.75
N ASN A 861 3.12 -38.73 14.57
CA ASN A 861 1.74 -38.94 14.17
C ASN A 861 1.27 -40.33 14.61
N ASN A 862 0.14 -40.37 15.30
CA ASN A 862 -0.55 -41.57 15.77
C ASN A 862 -1.75 -41.95 14.87
N GLY A 863 -1.74 -41.52 13.60
CA GLY A 863 -2.83 -41.71 12.65
C GLY A 863 -3.94 -40.66 12.71
N LYS A 864 -3.83 -39.66 13.59
CA LYS A 864 -4.85 -38.62 13.79
C LYS A 864 -4.40 -37.20 13.47
N PHE A 865 -3.25 -37.04 12.81
CA PHE A 865 -2.73 -35.72 12.44
C PHE A 865 -2.91 -35.41 10.94
N ILE A 866 -3.41 -34.21 10.63
CA ILE A 866 -3.57 -33.68 9.27
C ILE A 866 -2.91 -32.31 9.18
N VAL A 867 -2.11 -32.08 8.13
CA VAL A 867 -1.38 -30.84 7.92
C VAL A 867 -2.24 -29.81 7.17
N ASP A 868 -2.31 -28.57 7.66
CA ASP A 868 -2.99 -27.42 7.04
C ASP A 868 -2.14 -26.74 5.94
N HIS A 869 -2.78 -26.10 4.95
CA HIS A 869 -2.20 -25.45 3.77
C HIS A 869 -1.16 -24.37 4.05
N ALA A 870 -1.13 -23.81 5.25
CA ALA A 870 -0.15 -22.81 5.67
C ALA A 870 1.20 -23.43 6.10
N ILE A 871 1.31 -24.76 6.09
CA ILE A 871 2.48 -25.55 6.46
C ILE A 871 2.88 -26.44 5.29
N ASN A 872 4.19 -26.58 5.06
CA ASN A 872 4.74 -27.63 4.20
C ASN A 872 5.18 -28.79 5.09
N TYR A 873 5.02 -30.02 4.61
CA TYR A 873 5.37 -31.22 5.35
C TYR A 873 6.06 -32.27 4.49
N ALA A 874 6.85 -33.13 5.11
CA ALA A 874 7.39 -34.35 4.53
C ALA A 874 7.35 -35.48 5.57
N TYR A 875 7.31 -36.72 5.10
CA TYR A 875 7.43 -37.90 5.95
C TYR A 875 8.88 -38.35 5.97
N MET A 876 9.42 -38.60 7.16
CA MET A 876 10.78 -39.09 7.37
C MET A 876 10.73 -40.53 7.88
N ASP A 877 11.72 -41.34 7.52
CA ASP A 877 11.77 -42.75 7.90
C ASP A 877 12.33 -42.94 9.32
N GLY A 878 13.20 -42.02 9.77
CA GLY A 878 13.86 -42.07 11.08
C GLY A 878 13.68 -40.82 11.93
N GLU A 879 13.86 -40.98 13.23
CA GLU A 879 13.83 -39.89 14.21
C GLU A 879 15.03 -38.95 14.03
N ASP A 880 16.24 -39.50 13.87
CA ASP A 880 17.46 -38.70 13.70
C ASP A 880 17.42 -37.86 12.41
N GLU A 881 16.94 -38.42 11.29
CA GLU A 881 16.72 -37.64 10.07
C GLU A 881 15.73 -36.50 10.30
N SER A 882 14.67 -36.75 11.09
CA SER A 882 13.67 -35.73 11.43
C SER A 882 14.28 -34.58 12.24
N TYR A 883 15.15 -34.88 13.20
CA TYR A 883 15.91 -33.88 13.95
C TYR A 883 16.86 -33.11 13.05
N PHE A 884 17.62 -33.79 12.20
CA PHE A 884 18.57 -33.19 11.28
C PHE A 884 17.92 -32.17 10.35
N ILE A 885 16.86 -32.57 9.63
CA ILE A 885 16.17 -31.65 8.70
C ILE A 885 15.46 -30.51 9.44
N THR A 886 14.91 -30.77 10.64
CA THR A 886 14.30 -29.74 11.49
C THR A 886 15.34 -28.71 11.92
N ALA A 887 16.55 -29.13 12.27
CA ALA A 887 17.64 -28.23 12.63
C ALA A 887 18.05 -27.34 11.45
N ILE A 888 18.24 -27.92 10.26
CA ILE A 888 18.62 -27.15 9.08
C ILE A 888 17.54 -26.15 8.68
N LEU A 889 16.26 -26.55 8.70
CA LEU A 889 15.14 -25.65 8.42
C LEU A 889 15.02 -24.51 9.44
N ASN A 890 15.47 -24.72 10.68
CA ASN A 890 15.56 -23.66 11.68
C ASN A 890 16.89 -22.89 11.69
N SER A 891 17.92 -23.31 10.96
CA SER A 891 19.24 -22.65 10.94
C SER A 891 19.15 -21.18 10.52
N ASN A 892 19.99 -20.30 11.09
CA ASN A 892 20.06 -18.91 10.63
C ASN A 892 20.71 -18.84 9.25
N LEU A 893 21.66 -19.73 8.96
CA LEU A 893 22.37 -19.80 7.68
C LEU A 893 21.41 -20.00 6.50
N LEU A 894 20.54 -21.03 6.57
CA LEU A 894 19.53 -21.27 5.53
C LEU A 894 18.52 -20.12 5.47
N ASN A 895 18.10 -19.63 6.63
CA ASN A 895 17.13 -18.53 6.70
C ASN A 895 17.68 -17.24 6.07
N GLN A 896 18.98 -16.95 6.19
CA GLN A 896 19.66 -15.84 5.54
C GLN A 896 19.82 -16.07 4.03
N ALA A 897 20.22 -17.27 3.61
CA ALA A 897 20.43 -17.62 2.20
C ALA A 897 19.18 -17.36 1.33
N ILE A 898 17.98 -17.56 1.89
CA ILE A 898 16.72 -17.36 1.17
C ILE A 898 16.25 -15.90 1.11
N LYS A 899 16.75 -14.99 1.97
CA LYS A 899 16.15 -13.65 2.16
C LYS A 899 16.10 -12.83 0.89
N GLN A 900 17.16 -12.86 0.11
CA GLN A 900 17.26 -12.14 -1.16
C GLN A 900 16.25 -12.59 -2.22
N PHE A 901 15.66 -13.79 -2.06
CA PHE A 901 14.66 -14.36 -2.96
C PHE A 901 13.25 -14.38 -2.36
N GLN A 902 13.12 -14.04 -1.07
CA GLN A 902 11.86 -14.11 -0.36
C GLN A 902 10.95 -12.95 -0.78
N SER A 903 9.69 -13.26 -1.08
CA SER A 903 8.71 -12.21 -1.39
C SER A 903 8.44 -11.32 -0.19
N GLU A 904 8.36 -10.01 -0.43
CA GLU A 904 8.06 -9.00 0.58
C GLU A 904 6.64 -8.45 0.41
N GLY A 905 6.00 -8.11 1.54
CA GLY A 905 4.78 -7.30 1.58
C GLY A 905 5.06 -5.93 2.22
N LEU A 906 3.98 -5.19 2.51
CA LEU A 906 4.06 -3.87 3.15
C LEU A 906 4.87 -3.82 4.46
N TYR A 907 4.92 -4.95 5.19
CA TYR A 907 5.60 -5.06 6.49
C TYR A 907 6.88 -5.91 6.44
N GLY A 908 7.49 -6.08 5.26
CA GLY A 908 8.70 -6.90 5.06
C GLY A 908 8.42 -8.30 4.52
N GLU A 909 9.36 -9.22 4.69
CA GLU A 909 9.30 -10.55 4.09
C GLU A 909 8.10 -11.37 4.58
N ARG A 910 7.41 -12.03 3.65
CA ARG A 910 6.08 -12.61 3.90
C ARG A 910 5.95 -14.08 3.54
N ASN A 911 6.27 -14.51 2.32
CA ASN A 911 6.04 -15.89 1.89
C ASN A 911 7.34 -16.64 1.63
N ILE A 912 7.44 -17.86 2.17
CA ILE A 912 8.61 -18.75 2.10
C ILE A 912 8.34 -19.91 1.12
N HIS A 913 7.17 -20.56 1.23
CA HIS A 913 6.81 -21.73 0.41
C HIS A 913 7.95 -22.78 0.33
N LYS A 914 8.30 -23.26 -0.86
CA LYS A 914 9.40 -24.21 -1.09
C LYS A 914 10.76 -23.56 -1.32
N LEU A 915 10.90 -22.25 -1.10
CA LEU A 915 12.16 -21.54 -1.34
C LEU A 915 13.37 -22.13 -0.58
N PRO A 916 13.27 -22.55 0.70
CA PRO A 916 14.41 -23.16 1.41
C PRO A 916 14.93 -24.41 0.74
N LEU A 917 14.04 -25.20 0.13
CA LEU A 917 14.36 -26.47 -0.50
C LEU A 917 15.01 -26.33 -1.88
N LEU A 918 15.12 -25.11 -2.41
CA LEU A 918 15.90 -24.79 -3.61
C LEU A 918 17.37 -24.51 -3.27
N MET A 919 17.70 -24.42 -1.99
CA MET A 919 19.07 -24.27 -1.51
C MET A 919 19.73 -25.65 -1.36
N PRO A 920 21.08 -25.73 -1.36
CA PRO A 920 21.82 -26.98 -1.17
C PRO A 920 21.78 -27.47 0.28
N ILE A 921 20.64 -28.04 0.67
CA ILE A 921 20.49 -28.75 1.94
C ILE A 921 21.11 -30.15 1.79
N PRO A 922 22.11 -30.53 2.62
CA PRO A 922 22.72 -31.85 2.59
C PRO A 922 21.71 -32.94 2.97
N GLU A 923 21.87 -34.14 2.42
CA GLU A 923 21.09 -35.32 2.82
C GLU A 923 21.63 -35.88 4.13
N PHE A 924 20.72 -36.35 4.98
CA PHE A 924 21.11 -37.01 6.21
C PHE A 924 21.93 -38.27 5.91
N ASP A 925 23.01 -38.44 6.67
CA ASP A 925 23.91 -39.58 6.59
C ASP A 925 24.18 -40.02 8.03
N PRO A 926 23.66 -41.18 8.46
CA PRO A 926 23.82 -41.65 9.84
C PRO A 926 25.26 -42.05 10.17
N THR A 927 26.15 -42.16 9.18
CA THR A 927 27.58 -42.45 9.38
C THR A 927 28.44 -41.20 9.50
N ASN A 928 27.87 -40.01 9.23
CA ASN A 928 28.59 -38.75 9.28
C ASN A 928 28.53 -38.14 10.68
N GLU A 929 29.68 -38.02 11.34
CA GLU A 929 29.80 -37.49 12.70
C GLU A 929 29.24 -36.06 12.84
N LYS A 930 29.43 -35.19 11.84
CA LYS A 930 28.90 -33.82 11.85
C LYS A 930 27.38 -33.80 11.74
N HIS A 931 26.78 -34.75 11.02
CA HIS A 931 25.32 -34.88 10.95
C HIS A 931 24.74 -35.32 12.29
N LEU A 932 25.37 -36.30 12.93
CA LEU A 932 25.00 -36.75 14.28
C LEU A 932 25.13 -35.62 15.31
N GLN A 933 26.18 -34.78 15.23
CA GLN A 933 26.31 -33.60 16.08
C GLN A 933 25.15 -32.61 15.89
N ILE A 934 24.70 -32.36 14.65
CA ILE A 934 23.52 -31.52 14.38
C ILE A 934 22.27 -32.13 15.02
N VAL A 935 22.12 -33.46 14.97
CA VAL A 935 20.99 -34.18 15.58
C VAL A 935 20.97 -33.99 17.10
N GLU A 936 22.12 -34.14 17.77
CA GLU A 936 22.21 -33.96 19.22
C GLU A 936 21.89 -32.52 19.64
N LEU A 937 22.41 -31.52 18.91
CA LEU A 937 22.04 -30.12 19.12
C LEU A 937 20.55 -29.87 18.88
N ALA A 938 19.95 -30.52 17.89
CA ALA A 938 18.51 -30.40 17.60
C ALA A 938 17.64 -30.98 18.73
N LYS A 939 18.08 -32.06 19.38
CA LYS A 939 17.41 -32.63 20.57
C LYS A 939 17.44 -31.64 21.73
N ILE A 940 18.59 -30.99 21.99
CA ILE A 940 18.71 -29.93 23.01
C ILE A 940 17.79 -28.74 22.68
N CYS A 941 17.79 -28.28 21.42
CA CYS A 941 16.88 -27.23 20.96
C CYS A 941 15.41 -27.59 21.22
N LYS A 942 15.02 -28.83 20.95
CA LYS A 942 13.66 -29.32 21.17
C LYS A 942 13.27 -29.27 22.65
N GLU A 943 14.15 -29.68 23.54
CA GLU A 943 13.91 -29.64 24.98
C GLU A 943 13.77 -28.20 25.50
N LYS A 944 14.67 -27.30 25.10
CA LYS A 944 14.59 -25.87 25.44
C LYS A 944 13.31 -25.23 24.92
N ALA A 945 12.97 -25.48 23.66
CA ALA A 945 11.75 -24.97 23.03
C ALA A 945 10.49 -25.46 23.76
N ASN A 946 10.46 -26.73 24.19
CA ASN A 946 9.38 -27.29 25.00
C ASN A 946 9.32 -26.67 26.41
N TYR A 947 10.46 -26.42 27.05
CA TYR A 947 10.54 -25.79 28.36
C TYR A 947 10.04 -24.33 28.32
N GLY A 948 10.46 -23.56 27.31
CA GLY A 948 10.05 -22.18 27.07
C GLY A 948 8.62 -22.03 26.56
N LYS A 949 7.93 -23.13 26.20
CA LYS A 949 6.59 -23.12 25.58
C LYS A 949 5.57 -22.23 26.30
N PRO A 950 5.41 -22.25 27.64
CA PRO A 950 4.42 -21.40 28.32
C PRO A 950 4.67 -19.91 28.07
N PHE A 951 5.94 -19.50 28.04
CA PHE A 951 6.36 -18.13 27.78
C PHE A 951 6.22 -17.77 26.29
N ILE A 952 6.78 -18.58 25.39
CA ILE A 952 6.73 -18.40 23.93
C ILE A 952 5.28 -18.25 23.45
N CYS A 953 4.38 -19.07 23.97
CA CYS A 953 2.98 -19.11 23.54
C CYS A 953 2.12 -17.96 24.06
N GLY A 954 2.61 -17.21 25.06
CA GLY A 954 1.96 -15.99 25.56
C GLY A 954 2.02 -14.81 24.60
N TYR A 955 2.93 -14.82 23.62
CA TYR A 955 3.10 -13.76 22.64
C TYR A 955 2.30 -13.99 21.35
N ASP A 956 2.06 -12.91 20.60
CA ASP A 956 1.47 -12.95 19.26
C ASP A 956 2.33 -13.73 18.24
N GLU A 957 1.75 -14.12 17.10
CA GLU A 957 2.42 -14.95 16.09
C GLU A 957 3.80 -14.44 15.64
N ARG A 958 3.97 -13.11 15.45
CA ARG A 958 5.25 -12.57 14.98
C ARG A 958 6.30 -12.69 16.07
N LYS A 959 5.97 -12.24 17.28
CA LYS A 959 6.89 -12.28 18.42
C LYS A 959 7.21 -13.71 18.84
N ARG A 960 6.23 -14.61 18.82
CA ARG A 960 6.36 -16.03 19.17
C ARG A 960 7.48 -16.73 18.43
N ARG A 961 7.60 -16.55 17.11
CA ARG A 961 8.66 -17.18 16.32
C ARG A 961 10.03 -16.60 16.61
N SER A 962 10.12 -15.28 16.78
CA SER A 962 11.38 -14.61 17.14
C SER A 962 11.86 -15.01 18.52
N ILE A 963 10.97 -15.09 19.51
CA ILE A 963 11.27 -15.53 20.87
C ILE A 963 11.65 -17.01 20.87
N GLY A 964 10.86 -17.87 20.20
CA GLY A 964 11.20 -19.29 20.10
C GLY A 964 12.55 -19.55 19.41
N ARG A 965 12.97 -18.68 18.46
CA ARG A 965 14.30 -18.72 17.87
C ARG A 965 15.38 -18.29 18.86
N TYR A 966 15.10 -17.23 19.63
CA TYR A 966 15.99 -16.70 20.64
C TYR A 966 16.29 -17.71 21.76
N GLU A 967 15.30 -18.47 22.21
CA GLU A 967 15.47 -19.52 23.24
C GLU A 967 16.48 -20.61 22.86
N VAL A 968 16.75 -20.79 21.56
CA VAL A 968 17.64 -21.84 21.02
C VAL A 968 18.80 -21.25 20.21
N ASP A 969 19.05 -19.94 20.32
CA ASP A 969 19.99 -19.24 19.44
C ASP A 969 21.44 -19.72 19.62
N PHE A 970 21.82 -20.07 20.85
CA PHE A 970 23.17 -20.60 21.13
C PHE A 970 23.44 -21.90 20.37
N GLU A 971 22.54 -22.87 20.45
CA GLU A 971 22.65 -24.13 19.71
C GLU A 971 22.51 -23.93 18.20
N LEU A 972 21.62 -23.02 17.77
CA LEU A 972 21.48 -22.67 16.35
C LEU A 972 22.78 -22.11 15.77
N ASN A 973 23.51 -21.28 16.51
CA ASN A 973 24.82 -20.77 16.07
C ASN A 973 25.84 -21.89 15.90
N GLN A 974 25.82 -22.93 16.75
CA GLN A 974 26.67 -24.11 16.57
C GLN A 974 26.27 -24.93 15.35
N ILE A 975 24.96 -25.17 15.18
CA ILE A 975 24.40 -25.82 13.98
C ILE A 975 24.80 -25.06 12.72
N ASP A 976 24.71 -23.72 12.73
CA ASP A 976 25.07 -22.86 11.60
C ASP A 976 26.55 -23.02 11.21
N ARG A 977 27.47 -23.18 12.17
CA ARG A 977 28.89 -23.43 11.88
C ARG A 977 29.12 -24.79 11.25
N ILE A 978 28.55 -25.84 11.83
CA ILE A 978 28.67 -27.20 11.28
C ILE A 978 28.10 -27.21 9.87
N LEU A 979 26.91 -26.62 9.69
CA LEU A 979 26.21 -26.52 8.41
C LEU A 979 27.00 -25.72 7.37
N TYR A 980 27.67 -24.63 7.77
CA TYR A 980 28.54 -23.84 6.89
C TYR A 980 29.70 -24.68 6.32
N ASP A 981 30.25 -25.59 7.12
CA ASP A 981 31.39 -26.43 6.72
C ASP A 981 30.97 -27.62 5.84
N ILE A 982 29.77 -28.18 6.03
CA ILE A 982 29.29 -29.38 5.32
C ILE A 982 28.38 -29.11 4.13
N SER A 983 27.94 -27.87 3.92
CA SER A 983 26.99 -27.52 2.86
C SER A 983 27.51 -26.42 1.94
N GLU A 984 26.96 -26.36 0.74
CA GLU A 984 27.22 -25.29 -0.23
C GLU A 984 26.40 -24.02 0.06
N LEU A 985 25.80 -23.88 1.25
CA LEU A 985 25.08 -22.68 1.67
C LEU A 985 26.00 -21.45 1.80
N LYS A 986 27.30 -21.67 2.01
CA LYS A 986 28.34 -20.61 1.99
C LYS A 986 28.35 -19.79 0.69
N ILE A 987 27.82 -20.33 -0.42
CA ILE A 987 27.68 -19.61 -1.70
C ILE A 987 26.71 -18.41 -1.58
N PHE A 988 25.81 -18.44 -0.58
CA PHE A 988 24.69 -17.49 -0.43
C PHE A 988 24.84 -16.52 0.74
N VAL A 989 25.87 -16.69 1.59
CA VAL A 989 26.07 -15.91 2.82
C VAL A 989 27.48 -15.34 2.82
N GLU A 990 27.61 -14.02 3.05
CA GLU A 990 28.88 -13.29 2.89
C GLU A 990 29.90 -13.55 4.00
N GLU A 991 29.45 -13.86 5.23
CA GLU A 991 30.31 -14.03 6.40
C GLU A 991 30.11 -15.41 7.07
N LYS A 992 31.20 -16.02 7.54
CA LYS A 992 31.14 -17.23 8.38
C LYS A 992 30.55 -16.87 9.75
N PRO A 993 29.66 -17.70 10.35
CA PRO A 993 29.14 -17.46 11.69
C PRO A 993 30.27 -17.30 12.72
N LYS A 994 30.24 -16.23 13.52
CA LYS A 994 31.32 -15.86 14.47
C LYS A 994 31.50 -16.91 15.58
N GLU A 995 32.74 -17.05 16.05
CA GLU A 995 33.09 -17.78 17.29
C GLU A 995 32.53 -17.04 18.53
N LEU A 996 31.88 -17.76 19.43
CA LEU A 996 31.34 -17.26 20.70
C LEU A 996 32.23 -17.68 21.89
N GLU A 997 33.49 -18.03 21.61
CA GLU A 997 34.39 -18.68 22.56
C GLU A 997 34.77 -17.79 23.76
N GLY A 998 34.82 -16.46 23.59
CA GLY A 998 35.19 -15.55 24.66
C GLY A 998 34.12 -15.29 25.72
N ILE A 999 32.85 -15.52 25.38
CA ILE A 999 31.72 -15.16 26.26
C ILE A 999 31.43 -16.29 27.26
N ALA A 1000 31.49 -17.55 26.83
CA ALA A 1000 31.20 -18.68 27.73
C ALA A 1000 32.19 -18.81 28.90
N LEU A 1001 33.47 -18.47 28.69
CA LEU A 1001 34.51 -18.49 29.73
C LEU A 1001 34.33 -17.37 30.76
N PHE A 1002 34.10 -16.13 30.32
CA PHE A 1002 33.94 -14.96 31.20
C PHE A 1002 32.75 -15.10 32.15
N PHE A 1003 31.61 -15.60 31.65
CA PHE A 1003 30.41 -15.79 32.48
C PHE A 1003 30.48 -17.04 33.38
N SER A 1004 31.32 -18.02 33.08
CA SER A 1004 31.53 -19.17 33.97
C SER A 1004 32.25 -18.77 35.27
N GLU A 1005 33.21 -17.84 35.18
CA GLU A 1005 33.94 -17.29 36.31
C GLU A 1005 33.06 -16.34 37.13
N GLU A 1006 32.28 -15.46 36.49
CA GLU A 1006 31.36 -14.57 37.21
C GLU A 1006 30.20 -15.32 37.89
N ILE A 1007 29.69 -16.40 37.29
CA ILE A 1007 28.67 -17.24 37.91
C ILE A 1007 29.25 -18.03 39.11
N GLU A 1008 30.49 -18.51 39.04
CA GLU A 1008 31.15 -19.12 40.20
C GLU A 1008 31.44 -18.09 41.31
N ASN A 1009 31.85 -16.88 40.96
CA ASN A 1009 32.01 -15.79 41.94
C ASN A 1009 30.67 -15.41 42.60
N LEU A 1010 29.59 -15.31 41.82
CA LEU A 1010 28.25 -15.04 42.33
C LEU A 1010 27.72 -16.19 43.21
N LYS A 1011 28.04 -17.44 42.88
CA LYS A 1011 27.76 -18.60 43.75
C LYS A 1011 28.47 -18.45 45.09
N GLU A 1012 29.75 -18.10 45.07
CA GLU A 1012 30.57 -17.94 46.27
C GLU A 1012 30.06 -16.76 47.13
N ASP A 1013 29.66 -15.65 46.51
CA ASP A 1013 29.09 -14.48 47.17
C ASP A 1013 27.73 -14.77 47.81
N ILE A 1014 26.84 -15.48 47.12
CA ILE A 1014 25.54 -15.92 47.67
C ILE A 1014 25.76 -16.91 48.83
N LYS A 1015 26.73 -17.82 48.70
CA LYS A 1015 27.10 -18.78 49.75
C LYS A 1015 27.60 -18.06 50.99
N ASN A 1016 28.43 -17.03 50.82
CA ASN A 1016 28.97 -16.21 51.90
C ASN A 1016 27.89 -15.34 52.57
N PHE A 1017 27.02 -14.72 51.77
CA PHE A 1017 25.86 -13.96 52.26
C PHE A 1017 24.93 -14.82 53.12
N LEU A 1018 24.56 -16.01 52.63
CA LEU A 1018 23.75 -16.97 53.39
C LEU A 1018 24.46 -17.45 54.66
N LYS A 1019 25.78 -17.65 54.62
CA LYS A 1019 26.58 -18.11 55.78
C LYS A 1019 26.65 -17.06 56.89
N GLU A 1020 26.81 -15.78 56.53
CA GLU A 1020 26.89 -14.68 57.51
C GLU A 1020 25.53 -14.35 58.12
N ASP A 1021 24.47 -14.33 57.32
CA ASP A 1021 23.12 -13.99 57.79
C ASP A 1021 22.51 -15.14 58.61
N LEU A 1022 22.76 -16.40 58.25
CA LEU A 1022 22.42 -17.55 59.12
C LEU A 1022 23.22 -17.54 60.42
N LYS A 1023 24.51 -17.16 60.40
CA LYS A 1023 25.32 -17.07 61.62
C LYS A 1023 24.77 -16.03 62.59
N LYS A 1024 24.43 -14.83 62.10
CA LYS A 1024 23.80 -13.76 62.89
C LYS A 1024 22.46 -14.20 63.47
N THR A 1025 21.65 -14.89 62.67
CA THR A 1025 20.33 -15.39 63.08
C THR A 1025 20.42 -16.52 64.11
N LEU A 1026 21.45 -17.39 64.04
CA LEU A 1026 21.70 -18.47 65.00
C LEU A 1026 22.17 -17.98 66.38
N THR A 1027 22.80 -16.82 66.48
CA THR A 1027 23.23 -16.23 67.78
C THR A 1027 22.07 -15.74 68.65
N ASN A 1028 20.89 -15.50 68.07
CA ASN A 1028 19.72 -14.96 68.78
C ASN A 1028 18.71 -16.03 69.25
N LEU A 1029 18.99 -17.32 69.02
CA LEU A 1029 18.13 -18.42 69.46
C LEU A 1029 18.54 -18.92 70.85
N LYS A 1030 17.54 -19.10 71.74
CA LYS A 1030 17.74 -19.68 73.09
C LYS A 1030 18.48 -21.02 72.99
N THR A 1031 19.42 -21.25 73.93
CA THR A 1031 20.44 -22.33 73.96
C THR A 1031 19.90 -23.74 73.70
N GLU A 1032 18.62 -23.98 73.97
CA GLU A 1032 17.93 -25.26 73.80
C GLU A 1032 17.62 -25.61 72.33
N ASN A 1033 17.33 -24.60 71.49
CA ASN A 1033 17.06 -24.80 70.05
C ASN A 1033 18.35 -24.98 69.23
N ARG A 1034 19.45 -24.37 69.69
CA ARG A 1034 20.77 -24.50 69.05
C ARG A 1034 21.31 -25.94 69.11
N LYS A 1035 21.17 -26.61 70.26
CA LYS A 1035 21.56 -28.03 70.43
C LYS A 1035 20.70 -29.01 69.64
N LYS A 1036 19.40 -28.72 69.43
CA LYS A 1036 18.50 -29.55 68.61
C LYS A 1036 18.86 -29.51 67.13
N ILE A 1037 19.23 -28.33 66.62
CA ILE A 1037 19.62 -28.13 65.23
C ILE A 1037 21.03 -28.71 64.96
N GLU A 1038 21.99 -28.54 65.89
CA GLU A 1038 23.33 -29.14 65.77
C GLU A 1038 23.30 -30.69 65.80
N ASN A 1039 22.39 -31.31 66.57
CA ASN A 1039 22.18 -32.77 66.59
C ASN A 1039 21.47 -33.30 65.33
N LEU A 1040 20.57 -32.52 64.72
CA LEU A 1040 19.89 -32.91 63.47
C LEU A 1040 20.81 -32.83 62.24
N LEU A 1041 21.74 -31.88 62.23
CA LEU A 1041 22.74 -31.73 61.15
C LEU A 1041 23.81 -32.83 61.13
N THR A 1042 23.94 -33.61 62.21
CA THR A 1042 24.96 -34.67 62.34
C THR A 1042 24.43 -36.09 62.09
N GLN A 1043 23.10 -36.32 62.02
CA GLN A 1043 22.55 -37.69 62.02
C GLN A 1043 21.92 -38.22 60.71
N ASN A 1044 21.67 -37.44 59.66
CA ASN A 1044 21.01 -37.96 58.45
C ASN A 1044 21.90 -37.97 57.20
N SER A 1045 22.81 -38.95 57.17
CA SER A 1045 23.29 -39.55 55.93
C SER A 1045 22.69 -40.95 55.82
N LYS A 1046 21.58 -41.10 55.08
CA LYS A 1046 21.16 -42.30 54.31
C LYS A 1046 19.63 -42.37 54.14
N ASN A 1047 19.25 -42.51 52.87
CA ASN A 1047 17.99 -43.00 52.31
C ASN A 1047 16.75 -42.10 52.45
N ILE A 1048 16.18 -41.71 51.30
CA ILE A 1048 14.79 -42.00 50.88
C ILE A 1048 14.60 -41.62 49.39
N TYR A 1049 14.00 -42.54 48.62
CA TYR A 1049 13.25 -42.38 47.36
C TYR A 1049 11.99 -43.28 47.50
N PRO A 1050 10.91 -43.17 46.70
CA PRO A 1050 10.12 -41.97 46.37
C PRO A 1050 8.58 -42.21 46.42
N ALA A 1051 7.75 -41.18 46.62
CA ALA A 1051 6.38 -41.16 46.08
C ALA A 1051 5.77 -39.74 45.99
N GLN A 1052 5.40 -39.38 44.77
CA GLN A 1052 4.26 -38.52 44.38
C GLN A 1052 4.14 -37.11 45.00
N LEU A 1053 4.74 -36.12 44.34
CA LEU A 1053 4.11 -34.87 43.85
C LEU A 1053 5.21 -33.89 43.40
N THR A 1054 5.01 -33.26 42.24
CA THR A 1054 5.81 -32.14 41.69
C THR A 1054 7.28 -32.43 41.35
N TYR A 1055 7.48 -33.16 40.25
CA TYR A 1055 8.75 -33.20 39.51
C TYR A 1055 8.48 -32.59 38.12
N LYS A 1056 9.00 -31.39 37.83
CA LYS A 1056 9.24 -30.80 36.47
C LYS A 1056 9.43 -29.28 36.54
N ARG A 1057 10.59 -28.87 37.01
CA ARG A 1057 11.35 -27.62 36.73
C ARG A 1057 12.67 -27.84 37.48
N TYR A 1058 13.76 -27.20 37.07
CA TYR A 1058 15.12 -27.42 37.61
C TYR A 1058 15.84 -28.65 37.06
N ASN A 1059 16.42 -28.51 35.87
CA ASN A 1059 17.53 -29.35 35.40
C ASN A 1059 18.83 -28.53 35.21
N TYR A 1060 18.97 -27.39 35.92
CA TYR A 1060 20.16 -26.53 35.79
C TYR A 1060 20.93 -26.33 37.11
N LEU A 1061 20.66 -27.12 38.15
CA LEU A 1061 21.49 -27.17 39.36
C LEU A 1061 21.80 -28.63 39.73
N PRO A 1062 23.04 -28.96 40.13
CA PRO A 1062 23.40 -30.29 40.63
C PRO A 1062 22.42 -30.76 41.73
N PRO A 1063 22.07 -32.06 41.80
CA PRO A 1063 21.13 -32.61 42.78
C PRO A 1063 21.44 -32.21 44.23
N GLU A 1064 22.72 -32.04 44.56
CA GLU A 1064 23.16 -31.66 45.91
C GLU A 1064 22.76 -30.22 46.28
N ILE A 1065 22.63 -29.31 45.31
CA ILE A 1065 22.21 -27.93 45.53
C ILE A 1065 20.68 -27.84 45.65
N PHE A 1066 19.94 -28.64 44.87
CA PHE A 1066 18.48 -28.70 44.95
C PHE A 1066 18.01 -29.30 46.28
N ASP A 1067 18.65 -30.38 46.75
CA ASP A 1067 18.36 -30.93 48.07
C ASP A 1067 18.75 -29.96 49.19
N GLY A 1068 19.82 -29.18 49.04
CA GLY A 1068 20.18 -28.13 50.00
C GLY A 1068 19.14 -26.99 50.08
N ILE A 1069 18.63 -26.52 48.94
CA ILE A 1069 17.61 -25.46 48.86
C ILE A 1069 16.25 -25.95 49.34
N LYS A 1070 15.87 -27.19 49.01
CA LYS A 1070 14.64 -27.83 49.49
C LYS A 1070 14.69 -28.09 51.00
N THR A 1071 15.83 -28.53 51.53
CA THR A 1071 16.03 -28.68 52.98
C THR A 1071 15.94 -27.32 53.69
N ALA A 1072 16.53 -26.26 53.11
CA ALA A 1072 16.39 -24.90 53.64
C ALA A 1072 14.95 -24.38 53.57
N TRP A 1073 14.20 -24.72 52.51
CA TRP A 1073 12.79 -24.38 52.31
C TRP A 1073 11.89 -25.05 53.35
N ASP A 1074 12.08 -26.35 53.60
CA ASP A 1074 11.32 -27.11 54.61
C ASP A 1074 11.67 -26.66 56.05
N MET A 1075 12.90 -26.22 56.29
CA MET A 1075 13.34 -25.67 57.58
C MET A 1075 12.82 -24.24 57.85
N LEU A 1076 12.74 -23.37 56.83
CA LEU A 1076 12.27 -21.98 56.97
C LEU A 1076 10.74 -21.87 56.98
N GLY A 1077 10.02 -22.83 56.38
CA GLY A 1077 8.56 -22.86 56.35
C GLY A 1077 7.88 -23.13 57.70
N GLN A 1078 8.62 -23.57 58.72
CA GLN A 1078 8.09 -23.87 60.06
C GLN A 1078 8.23 -22.70 61.06
N ILE A 1079 8.80 -21.56 60.65
CA ILE A 1079 9.05 -20.41 61.53
C ILE A 1079 8.21 -19.24 61.02
N GLU A 1080 7.12 -18.90 61.73
CA GLU A 1080 6.12 -17.89 61.32
C GLU A 1080 6.69 -16.50 61.03
N GLU A 1081 7.85 -16.17 61.61
CA GLU A 1081 8.48 -14.84 61.56
C GLU A 1081 9.12 -14.49 60.20
N PHE A 1082 9.32 -15.46 59.29
CA PHE A 1082 10.04 -15.25 58.02
C PHE A 1082 9.16 -15.06 56.77
N ARG A 1083 7.82 -14.99 56.90
CA ARG A 1083 6.89 -14.87 55.75
C ARG A 1083 7.14 -13.67 54.83
N GLY A 1084 7.65 -12.55 55.35
CA GLY A 1084 7.92 -11.33 54.57
C GLY A 1084 9.18 -11.38 53.70
N ASN A 1085 10.25 -12.05 54.16
CA ASN A 1085 11.50 -12.19 53.40
C ASN A 1085 11.43 -13.29 52.31
N ILE A 1086 10.42 -14.16 52.39
CA ILE A 1086 10.16 -15.23 51.43
C ILE A 1086 9.64 -14.70 50.09
N GLU A 1087 8.96 -13.55 50.05
CA GLU A 1087 8.55 -12.94 48.77
C GLU A 1087 9.72 -12.30 48.03
N LEU A 1088 10.65 -11.64 48.74
CA LEU A 1088 11.84 -11.05 48.12
C LEU A 1088 12.76 -12.12 47.50
N LEU A 1089 12.90 -13.27 48.18
CA LEU A 1089 13.68 -14.40 47.67
C LEU A 1089 12.95 -15.11 46.51
N LYS A 1090 11.61 -15.18 46.55
CA LYS A 1090 10.80 -15.62 45.41
C LYS A 1090 10.98 -14.71 44.21
N ASP A 1091 10.97 -13.40 44.39
CA ASP A 1091 11.14 -12.42 43.32
C ASP A 1091 12.54 -12.45 42.73
N LEU A 1092 13.58 -12.66 43.55
CA LEU A 1092 14.95 -12.87 43.08
C LEU A 1092 15.10 -14.17 42.29
N ILE A 1093 14.55 -15.29 42.77
CA ILE A 1093 14.54 -16.56 42.04
C ILE A 1093 13.69 -16.46 40.77
N TYR A 1094 12.61 -15.67 40.77
CA TYR A 1094 11.77 -15.38 39.61
C TYR A 1094 12.51 -14.53 38.56
N LEU A 1095 13.29 -13.53 39.02
CA LEU A 1095 14.21 -12.75 38.17
C LEU A 1095 15.27 -13.65 37.54
N PHE A 1096 15.95 -14.51 38.31
CA PHE A 1096 17.04 -15.34 37.80
C PHE A 1096 16.58 -16.56 36.98
N SER A 1097 15.39 -17.10 37.23
CA SER A 1097 14.83 -18.24 36.47
C SER A 1097 14.10 -17.85 35.19
N GLY A 1098 13.83 -16.56 34.98
CA GLY A 1098 13.18 -16.00 33.79
C GLY A 1098 14.13 -15.37 32.77
N ILE A 1099 15.41 -15.21 33.10
CA ILE A 1099 16.41 -14.61 32.23
C ILE A 1099 17.13 -15.75 31.50
N SER A 1100 16.86 -15.92 30.20
CA SER A 1100 17.65 -16.83 29.36
C SER A 1100 19.13 -16.44 29.43
N LEU A 1101 20.06 -17.40 29.32
CA LEU A 1101 21.50 -17.11 29.29
C LEU A 1101 21.82 -15.97 28.30
N GLY A 1102 21.16 -15.94 27.13
CA GLY A 1102 21.31 -14.87 26.13
C GLY A 1102 20.86 -13.48 26.57
N SER A 1103 19.93 -13.39 27.52
CA SER A 1103 19.47 -12.12 28.10
C SER A 1103 20.47 -11.60 29.14
N LEU A 1104 21.19 -12.52 29.79
CA LEU A 1104 22.30 -12.25 30.70
C LEU A 1104 23.59 -11.88 29.94
N LEU A 1105 23.75 -12.35 28.70
CA LEU A 1105 24.86 -11.97 27.80
C LEU A 1105 24.77 -10.55 27.21
N LYS A 1106 23.60 -9.90 27.33
CA LYS A 1106 23.30 -8.61 26.69
C LYS A 1106 23.11 -7.47 27.70
N ALA A 1107 22.72 -7.81 28.92
CA ALA A 1107 22.83 -6.93 30.09
C ALA A 1107 24.29 -6.87 30.53
#